data_AF-A0A1M3NBH8-F1
#
_entry.id   AF-A0A1M3NBH8-F1
#
_cell.length_a   1.000
_cell.length_b   1.000
_cell.length_c   1.000
_cell.angle_alpha   90.00
_cell.angle_beta   90.00
_cell.angle_gamma   90.00
#
_symmetry.space_group_name_H-M   'P 1'
#
loop_
_entity.id
_entity.type
_entity.pdbx_description
1 polymer ?
#
loop_
_entity_poly.entity_id
_entity_poly.type
_entity_poly.pdbx_seq_one_letter_code
_entity_poly.pdbx_strand_id
1 'polypeptide(L)'
;MHTQSALPPARVFRRARLLLAPLLVGLAVTQFATNASARPKKFVLDEPPPSPPKPPKPEYTKASEGFIWSAQSRAGGWVKAWRPQTWPQKSFPSVQSYDPDYVNPKSWTIDVQGCVDQNDWDRNMAGKNTVNTYTWTANGQVQKGKRCIAQLTFPAQGVHPVTLDVTDASGKKISSKTREVRVRDILIVALGDSMSSGEGSPDSWIFEGTPFKPADWVDRQCHRSKSAPAALAAEAIERMDPTTSVTFLSFACSGATLEKEWALDSAMFDGYEQNEQLNNAGSGILGSYIGIESPAGEHVMSIEEFAKDKRGVMIPGQVAQLKHAVANKRKVDAIVMSAGINDAGFSKMLFTCTLYSDCPNENVGFQPNQIPLKQRFARDVKGIPAAYKRFSHEIAGLANRVLVFEYPNPFTNDNGQTCDDLLEDVISPLPGQLALSMTKYESTWAQSYAEPLLHNAIRAGVRDAGFEFVGGVWNAFRGHGYCASDAQRWVRRATESSAIQGPTLHKNTKGTIHPNFAGYHALSTFIVRALTSREESRRPVAVPDTYSTPGNQLLVVKTGGVLVNDTDPDLIAHLRVVNHTQPNGGKGSKVEVKPDGSFTYNPATNFKGTESFFYTVSDGFLEAVTKVTIKVGDPVNSGPQTPPTISTTRPIILKKL
;
A
#
# COMPACT_ATOMS: atom_id res chain seq x y z
N MET A 1 24.89 9.64 -56.21
CA MET A 1 24.20 10.83 -55.69
C MET A 1 23.42 10.40 -54.46
N HIS A 2 24.05 10.45 -53.28
CA HIS A 2 23.37 10.27 -52.00
C HIS A 2 22.90 11.66 -51.56
N THR A 3 21.59 11.89 -51.58
CA THR A 3 20.98 13.06 -50.95
C THR A 3 21.07 12.89 -49.44
N GLN A 4 21.99 13.60 -48.81
CA GLN A 4 21.98 13.84 -47.37
C GLN A 4 20.63 14.51 -47.03
N SER A 5 19.79 13.81 -46.27
CA SER A 5 18.67 14.44 -45.59
C SER A 5 19.24 15.36 -44.51
N ALA A 6 19.02 16.66 -44.66
CA ALA A 6 19.39 17.65 -43.67
C ALA A 6 18.76 17.29 -42.31
N LEU A 7 19.58 17.23 -41.27
CA LEU A 7 19.11 17.22 -39.87
C LEU A 7 18.22 18.46 -39.66
N PRO A 8 17.08 18.35 -38.95
CA PRO A 8 16.26 19.51 -38.61
C PRO A 8 17.06 20.50 -37.75
N PRO A 9 16.68 21.80 -37.74
CA PRO A 9 17.41 22.83 -37.01
C PRO A 9 17.49 22.49 -35.51
N ALA A 10 18.59 22.87 -34.88
CA ALA A 10 18.93 22.57 -33.47
C ALA A 10 17.72 22.78 -32.55
N ARG A 11 17.14 21.67 -32.08
CA ARG A 11 16.07 21.66 -31.08
C ARG A 11 16.64 22.06 -29.73
N VAL A 12 15.93 22.91 -29.00
CA VAL A 12 16.36 23.40 -27.69
C VAL A 12 16.16 22.28 -26.67
N PHE A 13 17.15 21.39 -26.54
CA PHE A 13 17.32 20.62 -25.31
C PHE A 13 17.40 21.61 -24.14
N ARG A 14 16.81 21.25 -22.99
CA ARG A 14 16.82 22.10 -21.78
C ARG A 14 18.20 22.71 -21.56
N ARG A 15 18.25 24.04 -21.41
CA ARG A 15 19.44 24.77 -20.95
C ARG A 15 19.86 24.14 -19.64
N ALA A 16 21.04 23.52 -19.61
CA ALA A 16 21.65 23.07 -18.36
C ALA A 16 21.61 24.23 -17.35
N ARG A 17 20.97 24.03 -16.19
CA ARG A 17 21.30 24.86 -15.03
C ARG A 17 22.74 24.48 -14.69
N LEU A 18 23.70 25.28 -15.13
CA LEU A 18 25.03 25.26 -14.55
C LEU A 18 24.84 25.57 -13.06
N LEU A 19 24.88 24.56 -12.20
CA LEU A 19 25.30 24.78 -10.83
C LEU A 19 26.72 25.33 -10.94
N LEU A 20 26.91 26.61 -10.62
CA LEU A 20 28.21 27.23 -10.46
C LEU A 20 28.95 26.51 -9.32
N ALA A 21 29.67 25.45 -9.67
CA ALA A 21 30.75 24.91 -8.88
C ALA A 21 31.94 24.71 -9.83
N PRO A 22 32.92 25.63 -9.85
CA PRO A 22 34.07 25.49 -10.74
C PRO A 22 34.96 24.33 -10.29
N LEU A 23 35.45 23.53 -11.25
CA LEU A 23 36.70 22.76 -11.14
C LEU A 23 36.87 21.84 -9.91
N LEU A 24 35.98 20.86 -9.70
CA LEU A 24 36.25 19.73 -8.77
C LEU A 24 35.86 18.35 -9.32
N VAL A 25 35.60 18.22 -10.63
CA VAL A 25 35.24 16.94 -11.26
C VAL A 25 36.44 15.97 -11.34
N GLY A 26 37.68 16.46 -11.15
CA GLY A 26 38.88 15.63 -11.06
C GLY A 26 39.28 15.16 -9.65
N LEU A 27 38.66 15.69 -8.58
CA LEU A 27 39.02 15.35 -7.19
C LEU A 27 37.93 14.60 -6.41
N ALA A 28 36.69 14.58 -6.89
CA ALA A 28 35.61 13.86 -6.21
C ALA A 28 35.76 12.33 -6.27
N VAL A 29 36.52 11.78 -7.24
CA VAL A 29 36.78 10.32 -7.31
C VAL A 29 37.85 9.88 -6.31
N THR A 30 38.65 10.79 -5.75
CA THR A 30 39.68 10.49 -4.73
C THR A 30 39.34 10.99 -3.33
N GLN A 31 38.41 11.93 -3.16
CA GLN A 31 38.00 12.42 -1.83
C GLN A 31 36.92 11.59 -1.11
N PHE A 32 36.22 10.69 -1.80
CA PHE A 32 35.37 9.68 -1.14
C PHE A 32 36.19 8.57 -0.46
N ALA A 33 37.50 8.49 -0.71
CA ALA A 33 38.39 7.54 -0.04
C ALA A 33 38.97 8.07 1.29
N THR A 34 38.79 9.34 1.67
CA THR A 34 39.41 9.91 2.88
C THR A 34 38.49 10.66 3.84
N ASN A 35 37.23 10.93 3.49
CA ASN A 35 36.23 11.45 4.43
C ASN A 35 35.32 10.34 4.99
N ALA A 36 35.92 9.37 5.65
CA ALA A 36 35.24 8.37 6.48
C ALA A 36 34.73 8.91 7.83
N SER A 37 34.47 10.22 7.97
CA SER A 37 34.03 10.81 9.24
C SER A 37 32.79 11.71 9.17
N ALA A 38 32.29 12.07 7.98
CA ALA A 38 30.97 12.69 7.84
C ALA A 38 29.99 11.62 7.34
N ARG A 39 29.22 11.03 8.26
CA ARG A 39 28.14 10.10 7.88
C ARG A 39 27.25 10.78 6.83
N PRO A 40 27.04 10.20 5.62
CA PRO A 40 25.99 10.69 4.74
C PRO A 40 24.68 10.68 5.54
N LYS A 41 23.84 11.70 5.35
CA LYS A 41 22.48 11.70 5.94
C LYS A 41 21.85 10.38 5.52
N LYS A 42 21.50 9.53 6.50
CA LYS A 42 20.75 8.28 6.28
C LYS A 42 19.63 8.62 5.30
N PHE A 43 19.61 7.98 4.12
CA PHE A 43 18.36 7.85 3.39
C PHE A 43 17.43 7.10 4.34
N VAL A 44 16.49 7.82 4.95
CA VAL A 44 15.40 7.19 5.69
C VAL A 44 14.48 6.67 4.62
N LEU A 45 14.84 5.53 4.07
CA LEU A 45 13.87 4.71 3.42
C LEU A 45 12.78 4.44 4.53
N ASP A 46 11.47 4.65 4.27
CA ASP A 46 10.29 4.05 4.95
C ASP A 46 10.48 2.62 5.53
N GLU A 47 10.84 2.43 6.81
CA GLU A 47 11.02 1.07 7.38
C GLU A 47 10.03 0.01 6.83
N PRO A 48 10.51 -1.17 6.38
CA PRO A 48 9.65 -2.19 5.79
C PRO A 48 8.47 -2.43 6.75
N PRO A 49 7.26 -2.65 6.21
CA PRO A 49 6.06 -2.64 7.02
C PRO A 49 6.24 -3.57 8.22
N PRO A 50 5.98 -3.10 9.46
CA PRO A 50 5.96 -4.00 10.59
C PRO A 50 4.97 -5.11 10.27
N SER A 51 5.29 -6.35 10.65
CA SER A 51 4.37 -7.47 10.48
C SER A 51 3.01 -7.05 11.05
N PRO A 52 1.92 -7.20 10.26
CA PRO A 52 0.63 -6.72 10.70
C PRO A 52 0.32 -7.30 12.08
N PRO A 53 -0.14 -6.48 13.04
CA PRO A 53 -0.50 -6.97 14.36
C PRO A 53 -1.53 -8.10 14.18
N LYS A 54 -1.35 -9.19 14.94
CA LYS A 54 -2.30 -10.31 14.90
C LYS A 54 -3.71 -9.76 15.17
N PRO A 55 -4.76 -10.26 14.48
CA PRO A 55 -6.12 -9.86 14.78
C PRO A 55 -6.38 -9.98 16.28
N PRO A 56 -7.10 -9.02 16.89
CA PRO A 56 -7.32 -9.01 18.32
C PRO A 56 -7.91 -10.36 18.75
N LYS A 57 -7.33 -10.94 19.81
CA LYS A 57 -7.89 -12.16 20.38
C LYS A 57 -9.34 -11.87 20.82
N PRO A 58 -10.28 -12.80 20.61
CA PRO A 58 -11.67 -12.58 20.98
C PRO A 58 -11.80 -12.20 22.47
N GLU A 59 -12.53 -11.12 22.74
CA GLU A 59 -12.72 -10.60 24.10
C GLU A 59 -13.46 -11.61 24.97
N TYR A 60 -13.13 -11.70 26.26
CA TYR A 60 -13.73 -12.70 27.14
C TYR A 60 -15.27 -12.57 27.18
N THR A 61 -15.99 -13.61 26.73
CA THR A 61 -17.45 -13.74 26.86
C THR A 61 -17.77 -14.92 27.76
N LYS A 62 -18.68 -14.74 28.71
CA LYS A 62 -19.06 -15.81 29.65
C LYS A 62 -19.82 -16.91 28.91
N ALA A 63 -19.49 -18.17 29.18
CA ALA A 63 -20.22 -19.32 28.62
C ALA A 63 -21.73 -19.30 28.93
N SER A 64 -22.13 -18.67 30.03
CA SER A 64 -23.53 -18.47 30.41
C SER A 64 -24.29 -17.57 29.42
N GLU A 65 -23.57 -16.72 28.69
CA GLU A 65 -24.06 -15.82 27.65
C GLU A 65 -23.89 -16.44 26.25
N GLY A 66 -23.26 -17.61 26.15
CA GLY A 66 -23.00 -18.33 24.90
C GLY A 66 -21.51 -18.47 24.62
N PHE A 67 -21.10 -18.13 23.41
CA PHE A 67 -19.71 -18.15 22.97
C PHE A 67 -19.52 -17.17 21.82
N ILE A 68 -18.30 -16.72 21.58
CA ILE A 68 -17.93 -15.96 20.40
C ILE A 68 -17.09 -16.82 19.45
N TRP A 69 -16.97 -16.38 18.21
CA TRP A 69 -16.22 -17.09 17.19
C TRP A 69 -15.45 -16.16 16.28
N SER A 70 -14.42 -16.70 15.64
CA SER A 70 -13.67 -16.03 14.59
C SER A 70 -13.27 -17.02 13.50
N ALA A 71 -13.24 -16.56 12.25
CA ALA A 71 -12.68 -17.33 11.16
C ALA A 71 -11.14 -17.29 11.21
N GLN A 72 -10.50 -18.37 10.78
CA GLN A 72 -9.04 -18.38 10.61
C GLN A 72 -8.63 -17.42 9.49
N SER A 73 -7.64 -16.57 9.76
CA SER A 73 -7.12 -15.60 8.79
C SER A 73 -6.47 -16.29 7.60
N ARG A 74 -6.81 -15.82 6.40
CA ARG A 74 -6.33 -16.31 5.10
C ARG A 74 -5.71 -15.21 4.25
N ALA A 75 -6.07 -13.94 4.47
CA ALA A 75 -5.62 -12.83 3.65
C ALA A 75 -4.09 -12.72 3.72
N GLY A 76 -3.51 -12.58 4.92
CA GLY A 76 -2.06 -12.46 5.09
C GLY A 76 -1.24 -13.71 4.70
N GLY A 77 -1.91 -14.84 4.42
CA GLY A 77 -1.29 -16.08 3.97
C GLY A 77 -1.13 -16.21 2.45
N TRP A 78 -1.68 -15.28 1.67
CA TRP A 78 -1.81 -15.40 0.21
C TRP A 78 -0.47 -15.65 -0.52
N VAL A 79 0.62 -15.05 -0.05
CA VAL A 79 1.96 -15.23 -0.64
C VAL A 79 2.48 -16.65 -0.47
N LYS A 80 2.08 -17.37 0.59
CA LYS A 80 2.46 -18.78 0.75
C LYS A 80 1.64 -19.69 -0.16
N ALA A 81 0.42 -19.28 -0.49
CA ALA A 81 -0.44 -19.98 -1.45
C ALA A 81 -0.01 -19.73 -2.89
N TRP A 82 0.68 -18.60 -3.14
CA TRP A 82 1.37 -18.33 -4.39
C TRP A 82 2.51 -19.32 -4.59
N ARG A 83 2.48 -20.09 -5.66
CA ARG A 83 3.53 -21.05 -5.99
C ARG A 83 4.37 -20.50 -7.16
N PRO A 84 5.49 -19.81 -6.91
CA PRO A 84 6.45 -19.54 -7.96
C PRO A 84 7.01 -20.89 -8.40
N GLN A 85 6.61 -21.38 -9.56
CA GLN A 85 7.09 -22.64 -10.09
C GLN A 85 8.58 -22.51 -10.47
N THR A 86 9.47 -23.11 -9.68
CA THR A 86 10.82 -23.44 -10.11
C THR A 86 10.78 -24.81 -10.77
N TRP A 87 10.84 -24.88 -12.11
CA TRP A 87 11.05 -26.15 -12.81
C TRP A 87 12.49 -26.26 -13.32
N PRO A 88 13.10 -27.46 -13.25
CA PRO A 88 14.33 -27.75 -13.98
C PRO A 88 14.00 -27.89 -15.47
N GLN A 89 14.39 -26.88 -16.26
CA GLN A 89 14.63 -26.87 -17.70
C GLN A 89 13.67 -27.59 -18.69
N LYS A 90 13.28 -26.82 -19.72
CA LYS A 90 12.85 -27.22 -21.09
C LYS A 90 11.39 -27.63 -21.29
N SER A 91 10.45 -26.70 -21.10
CA SER A 91 9.52 -26.23 -22.15
C SER A 91 8.41 -25.36 -21.54
N PHE A 92 8.51 -24.05 -21.79
CA PHE A 92 7.54 -23.00 -21.49
C PHE A 92 7.31 -22.64 -20.01
N PRO A 93 7.10 -21.35 -19.70
CA PRO A 93 7.08 -20.88 -18.33
C PRO A 93 5.89 -21.33 -17.51
N SER A 94 6.15 -21.30 -16.22
CA SER A 94 5.22 -21.49 -15.13
C SER A 94 3.89 -20.77 -15.34
N VAL A 95 2.80 -21.53 -15.36
CA VAL A 95 1.49 -20.95 -15.03
C VAL A 95 1.62 -20.49 -13.58
N GLN A 96 1.65 -19.16 -13.38
CA GLN A 96 1.50 -18.55 -12.07
C GLN A 96 0.22 -19.11 -11.46
N SER A 97 0.37 -20.00 -10.48
CA SER A 97 -0.73 -20.78 -9.94
C SER A 97 -0.76 -20.60 -8.44
N TYR A 98 -1.97 -20.38 -7.95
CA TYR A 98 -2.26 -20.51 -6.54
C TYR A 98 -2.50 -21.98 -6.23
N ASP A 99 -2.21 -22.36 -4.99
CA ASP A 99 -2.71 -23.60 -4.42
C ASP A 99 -4.23 -23.73 -4.66
N PRO A 100 -4.70 -24.76 -5.39
CA PRO A 100 -6.12 -24.94 -5.66
C PRO A 100 -6.98 -25.04 -4.40
N ASP A 101 -6.44 -25.58 -3.30
CA ASP A 101 -7.17 -25.71 -2.03
C ASP A 101 -7.20 -24.37 -1.25
N TYR A 102 -6.27 -23.45 -1.52
CA TYR A 102 -6.36 -22.06 -1.05
C TYR A 102 -7.44 -21.28 -1.82
N VAL A 103 -7.53 -21.44 -3.14
CA VAL A 103 -8.54 -20.76 -3.95
C VAL A 103 -9.93 -21.35 -3.69
N ASN A 104 -10.03 -22.67 -3.64
CA ASN A 104 -11.28 -23.44 -3.51
C ASN A 104 -11.24 -24.31 -2.24
N PRO A 105 -11.37 -23.72 -1.04
CA PRO A 105 -11.33 -24.48 0.19
C PRO A 105 -12.47 -25.49 0.29
N LYS A 106 -12.13 -26.71 0.73
CA LYS A 106 -13.09 -27.80 0.98
C LYS A 106 -13.74 -27.70 2.36
N SER A 107 -13.16 -26.91 3.26
CA SER A 107 -13.67 -26.67 4.59
C SER A 107 -13.12 -25.37 5.17
N TRP A 108 -13.80 -24.85 6.20
CA TRP A 108 -13.41 -23.66 6.94
C TRP A 108 -13.25 -23.99 8.42
N THR A 109 -12.14 -23.55 9.00
CA THR A 109 -11.88 -23.67 10.42
C THR A 109 -12.32 -22.40 11.13
N ILE A 110 -13.19 -22.56 12.13
CA ILE A 110 -13.69 -21.48 12.98
C ILE A 110 -13.18 -21.72 14.40
N ASP A 111 -12.54 -20.72 14.96
CA ASP A 111 -12.19 -20.71 16.37
C ASP A 111 -13.42 -20.31 17.18
N VAL A 112 -13.70 -21.02 18.27
CA VAL A 112 -14.79 -20.73 19.20
C VAL A 112 -14.26 -20.57 20.61
N GLN A 113 -14.86 -19.66 21.38
CA GLN A 113 -14.48 -19.35 22.75
C GLN A 113 -15.71 -19.16 23.62
N GLY A 114 -15.82 -19.93 24.70
CA GLY A 114 -16.93 -19.84 25.65
C GLY A 114 -16.53 -20.22 27.06
N CYS A 115 -15.49 -19.60 27.62
CA CYS A 115 -15.03 -19.86 28.98
C CYS A 115 -16.03 -19.34 30.03
N VAL A 116 -16.31 -20.07 31.11
CA VAL A 116 -17.33 -19.66 32.11
C VAL A 116 -16.90 -18.50 32.99
N ASP A 117 -15.60 -18.35 33.24
CA ASP A 117 -15.01 -17.27 34.04
C ASP A 117 -13.60 -16.90 33.53
N GLN A 118 -13.05 -15.82 34.08
CA GLN A 118 -11.69 -15.35 33.77
C GLN A 118 -10.61 -16.38 34.14
N ASN A 119 -10.80 -17.19 35.19
CA ASN A 119 -9.82 -18.16 35.63
C ASN A 119 -9.67 -19.31 34.61
N ASP A 120 -10.79 -19.79 34.07
CA ASP A 120 -10.79 -20.78 32.99
C ASP A 120 -10.16 -20.22 31.72
N TRP A 121 -10.41 -18.94 31.40
CA TRP A 121 -9.74 -18.25 30.30
C TRP A 121 -8.21 -18.17 30.50
N ASP A 122 -7.75 -17.67 31.65
CA ASP A 122 -6.33 -17.51 31.96
C ASP A 122 -5.60 -18.87 31.95
N ARG A 123 -6.23 -19.92 32.50
CA ARG A 123 -5.73 -21.29 32.40
C ARG A 123 -5.61 -21.75 30.96
N ASN A 124 -6.63 -21.49 30.14
CA ASN A 124 -6.61 -21.88 28.73
C ASN A 124 -5.50 -21.17 27.96
N MET A 125 -5.32 -19.88 28.18
CA MET A 125 -4.25 -19.08 27.57
C MET A 125 -2.87 -19.54 28.02
N ALA A 126 -2.74 -20.06 29.24
CA ALA A 126 -1.53 -20.69 29.76
C ALA A 126 -1.31 -22.15 29.28
N GLY A 127 -2.18 -22.67 28.40
CA GLY A 127 -2.10 -24.05 27.92
C GLY A 127 -2.46 -25.11 28.96
N LYS A 128 -3.14 -24.72 30.05
CA LYS A 128 -3.53 -25.58 31.16
C LYS A 128 -5.00 -26.00 31.04
N ASN A 129 -5.33 -27.13 31.66
CA ASN A 129 -6.70 -27.61 31.78
C ASN A 129 -7.54 -26.69 32.67
N THR A 130 -8.78 -26.45 32.24
CA THR A 130 -9.84 -25.80 33.01
C THR A 130 -10.41 -26.72 34.08
N VAL A 131 -11.10 -26.14 35.05
CA VAL A 131 -11.83 -26.94 36.06
C VAL A 131 -13.04 -27.61 35.40
N ASN A 132 -13.77 -26.83 34.61
CA ASN A 132 -14.97 -27.26 33.90
C ASN A 132 -14.63 -28.10 32.67
N THR A 133 -15.60 -28.90 32.23
CA THR A 133 -15.57 -29.65 30.98
C THR A 133 -16.46 -28.96 29.96
N TYR A 134 -15.93 -28.76 28.75
CA TYR A 134 -16.59 -28.07 27.65
C TYR A 134 -16.89 -29.07 26.54
N THR A 135 -18.12 -29.09 26.04
CA THR A 135 -18.55 -29.94 24.93
C THR A 135 -19.13 -29.07 23.84
N TRP A 136 -18.44 -29.03 22.70
CA TRP A 136 -18.87 -28.34 21.50
C TRP A 136 -19.57 -29.34 20.57
N THR A 137 -20.71 -28.94 20.00
CA THR A 137 -21.42 -29.73 19.01
C THR A 137 -21.74 -28.86 17.80
N ALA A 138 -21.27 -29.26 16.62
CA ALA A 138 -21.47 -28.56 15.36
C ALA A 138 -21.44 -29.55 14.19
N ASN A 139 -22.39 -29.49 13.26
CA ASN A 139 -22.41 -30.34 12.04
C ASN A 139 -22.16 -31.84 12.30
N GLY A 140 -22.71 -32.41 13.38
CA GLY A 140 -22.49 -33.81 13.77
C GLY A 140 -21.12 -34.10 14.39
N GLN A 141 -20.22 -33.12 14.48
CA GLN A 141 -19.00 -33.20 15.27
C GLN A 141 -19.29 -32.92 16.74
N VAL A 142 -18.70 -33.72 17.64
CA VAL A 142 -18.73 -33.49 19.09
C VAL A 142 -17.29 -33.42 19.59
N GLN A 143 -16.89 -32.28 20.12
CA GLN A 143 -15.57 -32.07 20.71
C GLN A 143 -15.72 -31.80 22.20
N LYS A 144 -15.30 -32.75 23.03
CA LYS A 144 -15.35 -32.67 24.50
C LYS A 144 -13.96 -32.58 25.09
N GLY A 145 -13.74 -31.64 26.02
CA GLY A 145 -12.43 -31.51 26.67
C GLY A 145 -12.39 -30.54 27.83
N LYS A 146 -11.20 -30.38 28.41
CA LYS A 146 -10.88 -29.42 29.47
C LYS A 146 -10.37 -28.08 28.92
N ARG A 147 -10.81 -27.71 27.72
CA ARG A 147 -10.51 -26.42 27.11
C ARG A 147 -11.77 -25.73 26.66
N CYS A 148 -11.87 -24.45 27.00
CA CYS A 148 -13.00 -23.59 26.67
C CYS A 148 -12.83 -22.82 25.35
N ILE A 149 -11.70 -23.03 24.67
CA ILE A 149 -11.50 -22.66 23.27
C ILE A 149 -11.38 -23.94 22.44
N ALA A 150 -11.93 -23.93 21.23
CA ALA A 150 -11.86 -25.05 20.30
C ALA A 150 -11.78 -24.54 18.86
N GLN A 151 -11.40 -25.43 17.96
CA GLN A 151 -11.45 -25.20 16.52
C GLN A 151 -12.46 -26.17 15.93
N LEU A 152 -13.46 -25.64 15.24
CA LEU A 152 -14.52 -26.41 14.60
C LEU A 152 -14.37 -26.32 13.09
N THR A 153 -14.54 -27.44 12.39
CA THR A 153 -14.39 -27.50 10.94
C THR A 153 -15.75 -27.60 10.26
N PHE A 154 -16.00 -26.72 9.30
CA PHE A 154 -17.25 -26.65 8.55
C PHE A 154 -17.01 -27.01 7.09
N PRO A 155 -17.81 -27.92 6.48
CA PRO A 155 -17.61 -28.37 5.10
C PRO A 155 -18.16 -27.38 4.05
N ALA A 156 -18.91 -26.36 4.49
CA ALA A 156 -19.57 -25.38 3.62
C ALA A 156 -19.57 -24.00 4.28
N GLN A 157 -19.65 -22.94 3.48
CA GLN A 157 -20.08 -21.63 3.93
C GLN A 157 -21.59 -21.65 4.22
N GLY A 158 -22.06 -20.76 5.10
CA GLY A 158 -23.46 -20.68 5.47
C GLY A 158 -23.67 -20.51 6.96
N VAL A 159 -24.91 -20.65 7.41
CA VAL A 159 -25.26 -20.58 8.84
C VAL A 159 -25.33 -21.99 9.40
N HIS A 160 -24.61 -22.23 10.49
CA HIS A 160 -24.53 -23.51 11.17
C HIS A 160 -24.89 -23.37 12.65
N PRO A 161 -25.76 -24.23 13.19
CA PRO A 161 -26.01 -24.25 14.63
C PRO A 161 -24.81 -24.85 15.36
N VAL A 162 -24.31 -24.14 16.35
CA VAL A 162 -23.23 -24.60 17.22
C VAL A 162 -23.70 -24.54 18.66
N THR A 163 -23.60 -25.67 19.37
CA THR A 163 -24.01 -25.80 20.76
C THR A 163 -22.79 -25.94 21.66
N LEU A 164 -22.76 -25.16 22.73
CA LEU A 164 -21.81 -25.27 23.83
C LEU A 164 -22.51 -25.76 25.09
N ASP A 165 -22.07 -26.91 25.57
CA ASP A 165 -22.45 -27.46 26.86
C ASP A 165 -21.29 -27.39 27.84
N VAL A 166 -21.54 -26.86 29.05
CA VAL A 166 -20.53 -26.78 30.11
C VAL A 166 -20.97 -27.59 31.31
N THR A 167 -20.04 -28.41 31.79
CA THR A 167 -20.20 -29.28 32.96
C THR A 167 -19.17 -28.90 34.01
N ASP A 168 -19.60 -28.74 35.26
CA ASP A 168 -18.69 -28.44 36.36
C ASP A 168 -17.83 -29.66 36.75
N ALA A 169 -16.92 -29.48 37.72
CA ALA A 169 -16.05 -30.54 38.20
C ALA A 169 -16.81 -31.74 38.81
N SER A 170 -18.06 -31.54 39.26
CA SER A 170 -18.90 -32.61 39.82
C SER A 170 -19.62 -33.44 38.76
N GLY A 171 -19.55 -33.03 37.49
CA GLY A 171 -20.28 -33.67 36.40
C GLY A 171 -21.68 -33.09 36.17
N LYS A 172 -22.06 -32.02 36.88
CA LYS A 172 -23.35 -31.34 36.69
C LYS A 172 -23.28 -30.37 35.51
N LYS A 173 -24.26 -30.42 34.61
CA LYS A 173 -24.40 -29.44 33.52
C LYS A 173 -24.81 -28.08 34.09
N ILE A 174 -23.99 -27.06 33.86
CA ILE A 174 -24.19 -25.70 34.39
C ILE A 174 -24.55 -24.67 33.30
N SER A 175 -24.26 -24.96 32.03
CA SER A 175 -24.67 -24.15 30.89
C SER A 175 -24.96 -25.02 29.66
N SER A 176 -25.89 -24.56 28.82
CA SER A 176 -26.21 -25.11 27.50
C SER A 176 -26.69 -23.97 26.61
N LYS A 177 -25.93 -23.63 25.56
CA LYS A 177 -26.27 -22.52 24.66
C LYS A 177 -25.99 -22.89 23.21
N THR A 178 -26.97 -22.67 22.36
CA THR A 178 -26.85 -22.81 20.91
C THR A 178 -26.82 -21.43 20.27
N ARG A 179 -25.87 -21.18 19.36
CA ARG A 179 -25.85 -19.98 18.51
C ARG A 179 -25.70 -20.37 17.05
N GLU A 180 -26.22 -19.52 16.19
CA GLU A 180 -25.97 -19.57 14.76
C GLU A 180 -24.59 -18.98 14.44
N VAL A 181 -23.68 -19.83 13.98
CA VAL A 181 -22.35 -19.43 13.49
C VAL A 181 -22.42 -19.31 11.98
N ARG A 182 -22.18 -18.09 11.47
CA ARG A 182 -22.07 -17.86 10.03
C ARG A 182 -20.62 -18.07 9.59
N VAL A 183 -20.40 -19.08 8.76
CA VAL A 183 -19.15 -19.35 8.06
C VAL A 183 -19.18 -18.58 6.75
N ARG A 184 -18.24 -17.66 6.55
CA ARG A 184 -18.13 -16.83 5.35
C ARG A 184 -16.68 -16.66 4.93
N ASP A 185 -16.43 -16.77 3.63
CA ASP A 185 -15.12 -16.57 3.02
C ASP A 185 -15.24 -15.81 1.69
N ILE A 186 -14.73 -14.59 1.68
CA ILE A 186 -14.82 -13.66 0.54
C ILE A 186 -13.60 -13.88 -0.36
N LEU A 187 -13.82 -13.96 -1.68
CA LEU A 187 -12.75 -14.00 -2.68
C LEU A 187 -12.53 -12.61 -3.31
N ILE A 188 -11.40 -11.99 -2.99
CA ILE A 188 -10.96 -10.72 -3.60
C ILE A 188 -9.81 -11.02 -4.56
N VAL A 189 -9.88 -10.45 -5.78
CA VAL A 189 -8.85 -10.61 -6.80
C VAL A 189 -8.33 -9.25 -7.26
N ALA A 190 -7.02 -9.07 -7.24
CA ALA A 190 -6.35 -7.90 -7.82
C ALA A 190 -5.93 -8.18 -9.27
N LEU A 191 -6.42 -7.35 -10.20
CA LEU A 191 -5.98 -7.29 -11.60
C LEU A 191 -5.45 -5.88 -11.90
N GLY A 192 -4.82 -5.68 -13.04
CA GLY A 192 -4.44 -4.36 -13.52
C GLY A 192 -2.93 -4.12 -13.60
N ASP A 193 -2.56 -2.84 -13.58
CA ASP A 193 -1.21 -2.36 -13.85
C ASP A 193 -0.32 -2.25 -12.59
N SER A 194 0.73 -1.43 -12.69
CA SER A 194 1.74 -1.21 -11.64
C SER A 194 1.17 -0.65 -10.34
N MET A 195 0.09 0.13 -10.41
CA MET A 195 -0.59 0.66 -9.22
C MET A 195 -1.36 -0.43 -8.49
N SER A 196 -1.85 -1.45 -9.21
CA SER A 196 -2.47 -2.63 -8.62
C SER A 196 -1.45 -3.68 -8.17
N SER A 197 -0.27 -3.73 -8.81
CA SER A 197 0.79 -4.67 -8.42
C SER A 197 1.54 -4.21 -7.17
N GLY A 198 1.56 -2.91 -6.88
CA GLY A 198 2.31 -2.34 -5.76
C GLY A 198 3.73 -1.90 -6.12
N GLU A 199 4.00 -1.61 -7.40
CA GLU A 199 5.31 -1.11 -7.84
C GLU A 199 5.66 0.19 -7.07
N GLY A 200 6.92 0.34 -6.64
CA GLY A 200 7.36 1.46 -5.77
C GLY A 200 7.38 1.13 -4.27
N SER A 201 6.82 -0.01 -3.85
CA SER A 201 6.81 -0.46 -2.45
C SER A 201 7.13 -1.95 -2.30
N PRO A 202 8.38 -2.41 -2.54
CA PRO A 202 8.75 -3.82 -2.37
C PRO A 202 8.64 -4.32 -0.92
N ASP A 203 8.60 -5.64 -0.75
CA ASP A 203 8.29 -6.32 0.52
C ASP A 203 9.43 -6.21 1.55
N SER A 204 10.68 -6.14 1.10
CA SER A 204 11.83 -5.90 1.97
C SER A 204 12.94 -5.16 1.22
N TRP A 205 13.77 -4.48 2.01
CA TRP A 205 14.74 -3.52 1.52
C TRP A 205 16.16 -3.92 1.83
N ILE A 206 17.09 -3.32 1.08
CA ILE A 206 18.51 -3.59 1.21
C ILE A 206 19.08 -2.58 2.21
N PHE A 207 19.69 -3.06 3.30
CA PHE A 207 20.46 -2.22 4.21
C PHE A 207 21.81 -1.85 3.60
N GLU A 208 22.22 -0.58 3.75
CA GLU A 208 23.60 -0.14 3.50
C GLU A 208 24.59 -1.07 4.23
N GLY A 209 25.50 -1.68 3.47
CA GLY A 209 26.55 -2.57 3.99
C GLY A 209 26.35 -4.07 3.75
N THR A 210 25.24 -4.49 3.13
CA THR A 210 25.04 -5.91 2.73
C THR A 210 25.34 -6.11 1.23
N PRO A 211 26.00 -7.22 0.84
CA PRO A 211 26.35 -7.46 -0.56
C PRO A 211 25.10 -7.76 -1.41
N PHE A 212 24.85 -6.91 -2.41
CA PHE A 212 24.26 -7.22 -3.73
C PHE A 212 22.98 -8.09 -3.76
N LYS A 213 21.93 -7.78 -2.99
CA LYS A 213 20.62 -8.44 -3.18
C LYS A 213 19.61 -7.48 -3.81
N PRO A 214 18.83 -7.88 -4.82
CA PRO A 214 17.71 -7.08 -5.34
C PRO A 214 16.57 -6.96 -4.31
N ALA A 215 15.72 -5.95 -4.47
CA ALA A 215 14.48 -5.82 -3.69
C ALA A 215 13.65 -7.11 -3.72
N ASP A 216 13.03 -7.44 -2.58
CA ASP A 216 12.15 -8.61 -2.48
C ASP A 216 10.74 -8.26 -2.98
N TRP A 217 10.22 -9.11 -3.85
CA TRP A 217 8.89 -9.00 -4.44
C TRP A 217 8.21 -10.36 -4.35
N VAL A 218 6.89 -10.38 -4.19
CA VAL A 218 6.10 -11.61 -4.37
C VAL A 218 6.30 -12.15 -5.79
N ASP A 219 6.35 -11.24 -6.76
CA ASP A 219 6.70 -11.52 -8.14
C ASP A 219 7.50 -10.36 -8.71
N ARG A 220 8.76 -10.63 -9.05
CA ARG A 220 9.68 -9.62 -9.55
C ARG A 220 9.36 -9.17 -10.97
N GLN A 221 8.92 -10.09 -11.84
CA GLN A 221 8.61 -9.80 -13.24
C GLN A 221 7.41 -8.85 -13.36
N CYS A 222 6.49 -8.93 -12.40
CA CYS A 222 5.30 -8.09 -12.32
C CYS A 222 5.38 -6.93 -11.31
N HIS A 223 6.48 -6.81 -10.56
CA HIS A 223 6.58 -5.93 -9.37
C HIS A 223 5.36 -6.07 -8.45
N ARG A 224 5.02 -7.31 -8.12
CA ARG A 224 3.91 -7.63 -7.23
C ARG A 224 4.39 -7.61 -5.79
N SER A 225 3.72 -6.85 -4.94
CA SER A 225 4.06 -6.69 -3.52
C SER A 225 2.89 -7.06 -2.59
N LYS A 226 3.22 -7.48 -1.35
CA LYS A 226 2.31 -7.52 -0.20
C LYS A 226 1.75 -6.15 0.17
N SER A 227 2.48 -5.10 -0.16
CA SER A 227 2.09 -3.70 0.06
C SER A 227 1.16 -3.17 -1.02
N ALA A 228 0.76 -3.99 -2.00
CA ALA A 228 -0.21 -3.61 -3.01
C ALA A 228 -1.55 -3.22 -2.37
N PRO A 229 -2.26 -2.22 -2.90
CA PRO A 229 -3.39 -1.63 -2.19
C PRO A 229 -4.56 -2.60 -2.03
N ALA A 230 -4.78 -3.52 -2.97
CA ALA A 230 -5.79 -4.57 -2.85
C ALA A 230 -5.41 -5.66 -1.83
N ALA A 231 -4.11 -5.95 -1.67
CA ALA A 231 -3.62 -6.89 -0.66
C ALA A 231 -3.81 -6.31 0.75
N LEU A 232 -3.41 -5.05 0.94
CA LEU A 232 -3.63 -4.32 2.18
C LEU A 232 -5.12 -4.21 2.52
N ALA A 233 -5.97 -3.94 1.53
CA ALA A 233 -7.42 -3.89 1.72
C ALA A 233 -8.02 -5.23 2.13
N ALA A 234 -7.58 -6.34 1.52
CA ALA A 234 -8.05 -7.67 1.86
C ALA A 234 -7.70 -8.05 3.31
N GLU A 235 -6.48 -7.75 3.75
CA GLU A 235 -6.09 -7.94 5.15
C GLU A 235 -6.89 -7.05 6.10
N ALA A 236 -7.10 -5.78 5.75
CA ALA A 236 -7.89 -4.86 6.56
C ALA A 236 -9.34 -5.35 6.73
N ILE A 237 -9.99 -5.81 5.65
CA ILE A 237 -11.35 -6.36 5.71
C ILE A 237 -11.43 -7.57 6.64
N GLU A 238 -10.47 -8.49 6.55
CA GLU A 238 -10.41 -9.66 7.43
C GLU A 238 -10.18 -9.27 8.90
N ARG A 239 -9.42 -8.19 9.16
CA ARG A 239 -9.23 -7.66 10.53
C ARG A 239 -10.47 -6.99 11.10
N MET A 240 -11.20 -6.24 10.27
CA MET A 240 -12.41 -5.51 10.70
C MET A 240 -13.59 -6.44 11.00
N ASP A 241 -13.69 -7.58 10.30
CA ASP A 241 -14.69 -8.61 10.55
C ASP A 241 -14.01 -9.94 10.89
N PRO A 242 -13.69 -10.20 12.18
CA PRO A 242 -13.02 -11.42 12.58
C PRO A 242 -13.87 -12.68 12.34
N THR A 243 -15.16 -12.55 12.01
CA THR A 243 -16.05 -13.69 11.70
C THR A 243 -16.01 -14.11 10.24
N THR A 244 -15.38 -13.31 9.37
CA THR A 244 -15.28 -13.56 7.93
C THR A 244 -13.81 -13.77 7.56
N SER A 245 -13.51 -14.85 6.84
CA SER A 245 -12.19 -14.99 6.21
C SER A 245 -12.16 -14.32 4.83
N VAL A 246 -10.97 -13.95 4.39
CA VAL A 246 -10.73 -13.37 3.07
C VAL A 246 -9.67 -14.17 2.32
N THR A 247 -10.07 -14.79 1.23
CA THR A 247 -9.15 -15.37 0.24
C THR A 247 -8.75 -14.28 -0.74
N PHE A 248 -7.45 -13.97 -0.82
CA PHE A 248 -6.93 -12.93 -1.70
C PHE A 248 -6.03 -13.50 -2.79
N LEU A 249 -6.24 -13.10 -4.02
CA LEU A 249 -5.38 -13.42 -5.17
C LEU A 249 -4.95 -12.12 -5.84
N SER A 250 -3.71 -12.05 -6.31
CA SER A 250 -3.24 -10.98 -7.19
C SER A 250 -2.59 -11.55 -8.45
N PHE A 251 -3.04 -11.06 -9.59
CA PHE A 251 -2.45 -11.25 -10.92
C PHE A 251 -2.04 -9.92 -11.56
N ALA A 252 -2.24 -8.80 -10.87
CA ALA A 252 -1.78 -7.49 -11.30
C ALA A 252 -0.28 -7.50 -11.64
N CYS A 253 0.09 -6.70 -12.63
CA CYS A 253 1.41 -6.72 -13.22
C CYS A 253 1.80 -5.34 -13.76
N SER A 254 2.97 -4.85 -13.36
CA SER A 254 3.53 -3.60 -13.87
C SER A 254 3.63 -3.58 -15.40
N GLY A 255 3.19 -2.47 -16.01
CA GLY A 255 3.16 -2.28 -17.45
C GLY A 255 1.97 -2.91 -18.18
N ALA A 256 1.03 -3.55 -17.47
CA ALA A 256 -0.19 -4.07 -18.07
C ALA A 256 -1.08 -2.94 -18.61
N THR A 257 -1.72 -3.20 -19.76
CA THR A 257 -2.73 -2.33 -20.40
C THR A 257 -4.14 -2.95 -20.25
N LEU A 258 -5.20 -2.31 -20.74
CA LEU A 258 -6.51 -2.95 -20.89
C LEU A 258 -6.55 -3.83 -22.16
N GLU A 259 -5.86 -3.41 -23.23
CA GLU A 259 -5.97 -4.03 -24.54
C GLU A 259 -4.80 -4.94 -24.94
N LYS A 260 -5.12 -5.95 -25.74
CA LYS A 260 -4.18 -6.94 -26.27
C LYS A 260 -3.21 -6.27 -27.26
N GLU A 261 -2.01 -6.03 -26.77
CA GLU A 261 -0.75 -5.75 -27.49
C GLU A 261 -0.57 -4.33 -28.04
N TRP A 262 0.21 -3.54 -27.30
CA TRP A 262 1.03 -2.49 -27.91
C TRP A 262 2.15 -3.05 -28.80
N ALA A 263 2.50 -4.34 -28.65
CA ALA A 263 3.63 -4.99 -29.33
C ALA A 263 3.58 -4.92 -30.86
N LEU A 264 2.37 -4.85 -31.43
CA LEU A 264 2.16 -4.98 -32.87
C LEU A 264 1.79 -3.67 -33.56
N ASP A 265 1.53 -2.59 -32.81
CA ASP A 265 1.31 -1.29 -33.42
C ASP A 265 2.64 -0.52 -33.46
N SER A 266 3.30 -0.60 -34.61
CA SER A 266 4.52 0.12 -34.95
C SER A 266 4.37 1.66 -34.95
N ALA A 267 3.23 2.20 -34.52
CA ALA A 267 2.99 3.63 -34.27
C ALA A 267 3.34 4.07 -32.83
N MET A 268 4.07 3.27 -32.05
CA MET A 268 4.48 3.57 -30.68
C MET A 268 5.42 4.80 -30.61
N PHE A 269 4.99 5.80 -29.86
CA PHE A 269 5.62 7.11 -29.65
C PHE A 269 7.17 7.12 -29.60
N ASP A 270 7.82 7.80 -30.56
CA ASP A 270 9.27 8.02 -30.60
C ASP A 270 9.58 9.51 -30.31
N GLY A 271 10.41 9.75 -29.29
CA GLY A 271 10.97 11.06 -28.93
C GLY A 271 12.32 11.35 -29.60
N TYR A 272 12.63 10.65 -30.70
CA TYR A 272 13.73 10.74 -31.68
C TYR A 272 15.09 10.05 -31.37
N GLU A 273 15.15 8.77 -30.98
CA GLU A 273 16.37 7.95 -31.24
C GLU A 273 16.15 6.45 -31.53
N GLN A 274 16.96 5.92 -32.45
CA GLN A 274 16.88 4.64 -33.18
C GLN A 274 17.23 3.35 -32.39
N ASN A 275 17.46 3.40 -31.07
CA ASN A 275 17.92 2.22 -30.32
C ASN A 275 17.03 1.80 -29.14
N GLU A 276 15.77 2.24 -29.09
CA GLU A 276 14.75 1.50 -28.34
C GLU A 276 14.16 0.39 -29.20
N GLN A 277 14.96 -0.65 -29.45
CA GLN A 277 14.41 -1.92 -29.92
C GLN A 277 13.45 -2.48 -28.86
N LEU A 278 12.17 -2.17 -28.99
CA LEU A 278 11.07 -3.10 -28.73
C LEU A 278 10.91 -3.61 -27.27
N ASN A 279 11.21 -2.78 -26.26
CA ASN A 279 11.22 -3.25 -24.87
C ASN A 279 9.93 -2.90 -24.11
N ASN A 280 9.31 -3.96 -23.57
CA ASN A 280 8.08 -3.99 -22.78
C ASN A 280 6.85 -3.52 -23.55
N ALA A 281 6.50 -4.30 -24.58
CA ALA A 281 5.16 -4.23 -25.12
C ALA A 281 4.15 -4.69 -24.06
N GLY A 282 3.50 -3.72 -23.40
CA GLY A 282 2.32 -3.97 -22.60
C GLY A 282 1.34 -4.80 -23.42
N SER A 283 1.01 -5.98 -22.92
CA SER A 283 -0.18 -6.68 -23.38
C SER A 283 -1.20 -6.57 -22.26
N GLY A 284 -2.44 -6.35 -22.67
CA GLY A 284 -3.44 -5.97 -21.71
C GLY A 284 -3.78 -7.10 -20.77
N ILE A 285 -4.72 -6.83 -19.87
CA ILE A 285 -5.33 -7.82 -18.98
C ILE A 285 -5.80 -9.09 -19.76
N LEU A 286 -6.07 -8.96 -21.07
CA LEU A 286 -6.46 -10.04 -21.98
C LEU A 286 -5.29 -10.79 -22.64
N GLY A 287 -4.12 -10.17 -22.81
CA GLY A 287 -3.01 -10.67 -23.62
C GLY A 287 -1.88 -11.26 -22.78
N SER A 288 -1.10 -12.15 -23.38
CA SER A 288 0.13 -12.64 -22.75
C SER A 288 1.21 -11.56 -22.75
N TYR A 289 1.95 -11.37 -21.66
CA TYR A 289 2.84 -10.21 -21.43
C TYR A 289 4.26 -10.65 -21.02
N ILE A 290 5.27 -9.84 -21.29
CA ILE A 290 6.68 -10.14 -20.91
C ILE A 290 6.99 -9.73 -19.46
N GLY A 291 6.14 -8.96 -18.78
CA GLY A 291 6.54 -8.32 -17.53
C GLY A 291 7.37 -7.07 -17.78
N ILE A 292 7.63 -6.32 -16.71
CA ILE A 292 8.48 -5.12 -16.79
C ILE A 292 9.98 -5.46 -16.64
N GLU A 293 10.30 -6.64 -16.08
CA GLU A 293 11.65 -7.18 -15.93
C GLU A 293 11.78 -8.57 -16.57
N SER A 294 12.88 -8.82 -17.30
CA SER A 294 13.17 -10.16 -17.84
C SER A 294 13.62 -11.13 -16.73
N PRO A 295 13.19 -12.41 -16.77
CA PRO A 295 13.63 -13.43 -15.80
C PRO A 295 15.15 -13.66 -15.74
N ALA A 296 15.89 -13.30 -16.80
CA ALA A 296 17.33 -13.58 -16.92
C ALA A 296 18.24 -12.47 -16.37
N GLY A 297 17.70 -11.40 -15.79
CA GLY A 297 18.45 -10.44 -14.97
C GLY A 297 19.43 -9.49 -15.66
N GLU A 298 19.93 -9.76 -16.88
CA GLU A 298 21.04 -8.96 -17.45
C GLU A 298 20.97 -8.59 -18.94
N HIS A 299 19.97 -9.03 -19.69
CA HIS A 299 19.79 -8.55 -21.07
C HIS A 299 18.35 -8.15 -21.38
N VAL A 300 18.22 -6.89 -21.80
CA VAL A 300 17.03 -6.36 -22.45
C VAL A 300 17.10 -6.85 -23.91
N MET A 301 16.27 -7.85 -24.26
CA MET A 301 16.24 -8.43 -25.60
C MET A 301 15.19 -7.73 -26.45
N SER A 302 15.52 -7.39 -27.70
CA SER A 302 14.53 -6.89 -28.67
C SER A 302 13.41 -7.91 -28.92
N ILE A 303 12.20 -7.49 -29.34
CA ILE A 303 11.12 -8.43 -29.73
C ILE A 303 11.56 -9.37 -30.85
N GLU A 304 12.48 -8.95 -31.73
CA GLU A 304 13.04 -9.83 -32.78
C GLU A 304 14.02 -10.87 -32.22
N GLU A 305 14.85 -10.51 -31.24
CA GLU A 305 15.69 -11.47 -30.50
C GLU A 305 14.84 -12.38 -29.62
N PHE A 306 13.75 -11.87 -29.02
CA PHE A 306 12.78 -12.61 -28.21
C PHE A 306 11.94 -13.58 -29.05
N ALA A 307 11.47 -13.17 -30.23
CA ALA A 307 10.73 -14.03 -31.16
C ALA A 307 11.61 -15.16 -31.72
N LYS A 308 12.94 -14.93 -31.79
CA LYS A 308 13.94 -15.92 -32.15
C LYS A 308 14.43 -16.74 -30.95
N ASP A 309 14.39 -16.16 -29.75
CA ASP A 309 14.77 -16.81 -28.50
C ASP A 309 13.58 -17.60 -27.90
N LYS A 310 13.63 -18.92 -28.06
CA LYS A 310 12.67 -19.86 -27.46
C LYS A 310 12.67 -19.87 -25.92
N ARG A 311 13.40 -18.97 -25.24
CA ARG A 311 13.49 -18.82 -23.79
C ARG A 311 12.68 -17.63 -23.23
N GLY A 312 12.06 -16.81 -24.07
CA GLY A 312 11.19 -15.71 -23.65
C GLY A 312 9.92 -16.18 -22.94
N VAL A 313 9.79 -15.87 -21.64
CA VAL A 313 8.68 -16.32 -20.79
C VAL A 313 7.53 -15.30 -20.84
N MET A 314 6.56 -15.56 -21.72
CA MET A 314 5.30 -14.82 -21.71
C MET A 314 4.46 -15.23 -20.50
N ILE A 315 4.13 -14.28 -19.62
CA ILE A 315 3.11 -14.42 -18.59
C ILE A 315 1.74 -14.48 -19.30
N PRO A 316 0.87 -15.46 -19.02
CA PRO A 316 -0.48 -15.48 -19.56
C PRO A 316 -1.28 -14.23 -19.18
N GLY A 317 -2.26 -13.83 -19.98
CA GLY A 317 -3.13 -12.68 -19.64
C GLY A 317 -3.80 -12.87 -18.28
N GLN A 318 -3.94 -11.79 -17.52
CA GLN A 318 -4.39 -11.87 -16.12
C GLN A 318 -5.81 -12.46 -16.00
N VAL A 319 -6.69 -12.21 -16.98
CA VAL A 319 -8.03 -12.87 -17.01
C VAL A 319 -7.89 -14.38 -17.21
N ALA A 320 -6.97 -14.83 -18.07
CA ALA A 320 -6.74 -16.24 -18.30
C ALA A 320 -6.20 -16.92 -17.03
N GLN A 321 -5.26 -16.26 -16.33
CA GLN A 321 -4.76 -16.73 -15.04
C GLN A 321 -5.88 -16.83 -14.00
N LEU A 322 -6.76 -15.83 -13.92
CA LEU A 322 -7.90 -15.84 -13.01
C LEU A 322 -8.88 -16.98 -13.35
N LYS A 323 -9.31 -17.08 -14.61
CA LYS A 323 -10.20 -18.16 -15.08
C LYS A 323 -9.63 -19.53 -14.74
N HIS A 324 -8.32 -19.70 -14.91
CA HIS A 324 -7.62 -20.93 -14.53
C HIS A 324 -7.64 -21.19 -13.02
N ALA A 325 -7.32 -20.18 -12.20
CA ALA A 325 -7.25 -20.33 -10.75
C ALA A 325 -8.60 -20.67 -10.11
N VAL A 326 -9.69 -20.04 -10.55
CA VAL A 326 -11.04 -20.32 -10.00
C VAL A 326 -11.71 -21.52 -10.67
N ALA A 327 -11.27 -21.92 -11.87
CA ALA A 327 -11.73 -23.10 -12.61
C ALA A 327 -13.26 -23.22 -12.75
N ASN A 328 -13.99 -22.10 -12.82
CA ASN A 328 -15.46 -22.02 -12.76
C ASN A 328 -16.10 -22.66 -11.52
N LYS A 329 -15.34 -22.89 -10.44
CA LYS A 329 -15.82 -23.51 -9.18
C LYS A 329 -16.23 -22.49 -8.13
N ARG A 330 -15.63 -21.31 -8.17
CA ARG A 330 -15.84 -20.24 -7.20
C ARG A 330 -16.03 -18.92 -7.92
N LYS A 331 -17.14 -18.25 -7.61
CA LYS A 331 -17.39 -16.89 -8.10
C LYS A 331 -16.51 -15.91 -7.31
N VAL A 332 -15.93 -14.94 -8.00
CA VAL A 332 -15.15 -13.88 -7.37
C VAL A 332 -16.11 -12.88 -6.73
N ASP A 333 -15.92 -12.55 -5.46
CA ASP A 333 -16.78 -11.57 -4.78
C ASP A 333 -16.45 -10.15 -5.24
N ALA A 334 -15.17 -9.84 -5.43
CA ALA A 334 -14.74 -8.57 -6.00
C ALA A 334 -13.43 -8.69 -6.77
N ILE A 335 -13.41 -8.10 -7.97
CA ILE A 335 -12.18 -7.72 -8.66
C ILE A 335 -11.84 -6.28 -8.26
N VAL A 336 -10.61 -6.02 -7.85
CA VAL A 336 -10.08 -4.68 -7.57
C VAL A 336 -8.94 -4.39 -8.53
N MET A 337 -8.95 -3.24 -9.21
CA MET A 337 -7.96 -2.96 -10.24
C MET A 337 -7.73 -1.48 -10.53
N SER A 338 -6.60 -1.21 -11.19
CA SER A 338 -6.24 0.01 -11.91
C SER A 338 -5.79 -0.37 -13.30
N ALA A 339 -6.25 0.34 -14.32
CA ALA A 339 -5.79 0.16 -15.69
C ALA A 339 -6.13 1.40 -16.54
N GLY A 340 -5.46 1.56 -17.69
CA GLY A 340 -5.69 2.69 -18.61
C GLY A 340 -4.58 3.74 -18.62
N ILE A 341 -3.81 3.92 -17.54
CA ILE A 341 -2.69 4.88 -17.54
C ILE A 341 -1.57 4.45 -18.50
N ASN A 342 -1.35 3.14 -18.58
CA ASN A 342 -0.46 2.57 -19.57
C ASN A 342 -1.09 2.73 -20.94
N ASP A 343 -2.35 2.37 -21.19
CA ASP A 343 -3.03 2.58 -22.48
C ASP A 343 -2.94 4.03 -23.01
N ALA A 344 -2.86 5.02 -22.13
CA ALA A 344 -2.68 6.44 -22.46
C ALA A 344 -1.23 6.87 -22.77
N GLY A 345 -0.23 6.03 -22.52
CA GLY A 345 1.18 6.39 -22.70
C GLY A 345 1.74 7.32 -21.64
N PHE A 346 1.22 7.30 -20.41
CA PHE A 346 1.59 8.27 -19.38
C PHE A 346 3.07 8.24 -19.00
N SER A 347 3.70 7.05 -18.91
CA SER A 347 5.14 6.95 -18.66
C SER A 347 5.96 7.59 -19.78
N LYS A 348 5.54 7.40 -21.04
CA LYS A 348 6.15 8.04 -22.22
C LYS A 348 5.94 9.56 -22.22
N MET A 349 4.78 10.02 -21.77
CA MET A 349 4.51 11.44 -21.55
C MET A 349 5.47 12.05 -20.53
N LEU A 350 5.61 11.44 -19.35
CA LEU A 350 6.54 11.90 -18.31
C LEU A 350 7.97 11.95 -18.84
N PHE A 351 8.42 10.87 -19.49
CA PHE A 351 9.76 10.79 -20.06
C PHE A 351 10.01 11.91 -21.10
N THR A 352 9.07 12.11 -22.02
CA THR A 352 9.15 13.21 -23.01
C THR A 352 9.26 14.57 -22.31
N CYS A 353 8.46 14.79 -21.26
CA CYS A 353 8.48 16.03 -20.50
C CYS A 353 9.72 16.24 -19.63
N THR A 354 10.45 15.17 -19.30
CA THR A 354 11.76 15.30 -18.66
C THR A 354 12.86 15.71 -19.64
N LEU A 355 12.74 15.32 -20.92
CA LEU A 355 13.75 15.57 -21.95
C LEU A 355 13.58 16.91 -22.65
N TYR A 356 12.33 17.29 -22.95
CA TYR A 356 12.00 18.42 -23.80
C TYR A 356 11.32 19.53 -23.02
N SER A 357 11.68 20.78 -23.32
CA SER A 357 10.95 21.96 -22.84
C SER A 357 9.70 22.18 -23.67
N ASP A 358 8.63 22.66 -23.04
CA ASP A 358 7.33 22.80 -23.72
C ASP A 358 6.85 21.48 -24.33
N CYS A 359 7.08 20.39 -23.58
CA CYS A 359 6.73 19.04 -24.00
C CYS A 359 5.29 18.87 -24.54
N PRO A 360 4.24 19.60 -24.10
CA PRO A 360 2.90 19.41 -24.66
C PRO A 360 2.82 19.69 -26.16
N ASN A 361 3.68 20.60 -26.65
CA ASN A 361 3.77 21.00 -28.05
C ASN A 361 4.89 20.28 -28.80
N GLU A 362 5.69 19.45 -28.13
CA GLU A 362 6.74 18.67 -28.79
C GLU A 362 6.11 17.64 -29.73
N ASN A 363 6.56 17.64 -30.99
CA ASN A 363 6.10 16.70 -32.01
C ASN A 363 6.71 15.33 -31.78
N VAL A 364 5.92 14.28 -31.78
CA VAL A 364 6.29 12.95 -31.27
C VAL A 364 5.71 11.85 -32.15
N GLY A 365 6.36 10.68 -32.17
CA GLY A 365 6.01 9.56 -33.06
C GLY A 365 6.98 9.41 -34.23
N PHE A 366 6.76 8.40 -35.07
CA PHE A 366 7.62 8.14 -36.22
C PHE A 366 7.35 9.10 -37.38
N GLN A 367 8.41 9.55 -38.05
CA GLN A 367 8.31 10.29 -39.30
C GLN A 367 7.58 9.46 -40.37
N PRO A 368 6.72 10.06 -41.20
CA PRO A 368 6.39 11.50 -41.30
C PRO A 368 5.20 11.96 -40.42
N ASN A 369 4.62 11.09 -39.59
CA ASN A 369 3.31 11.28 -38.97
C ASN A 369 3.39 11.85 -37.54
N GLN A 370 4.29 12.80 -37.34
CA GLN A 370 4.53 13.38 -36.03
C GLN A 370 3.45 14.38 -35.68
N ILE A 371 2.94 14.28 -34.46
CA ILE A 371 1.90 15.16 -33.92
C ILE A 371 2.35 15.63 -32.53
N PRO A 372 1.86 16.76 -32.01
CA PRO A 372 2.17 17.19 -30.66
C PRO A 372 1.82 16.15 -29.59
N LEU A 373 2.64 16.03 -28.53
CA LEU A 373 2.41 15.12 -27.39
C LEU A 373 1.00 15.27 -26.82
N LYS A 374 0.52 16.50 -26.67
CA LYS A 374 -0.84 16.77 -26.19
C LYS A 374 -1.92 16.11 -27.07
N GLN A 375 -1.75 16.15 -28.41
CA GLN A 375 -2.69 15.54 -29.34
C GLN A 375 -2.59 14.03 -29.33
N ARG A 376 -1.37 13.50 -29.26
CA ARG A 376 -1.11 12.07 -29.17
C ARG A 376 -1.68 11.45 -27.91
N PHE A 377 -1.41 12.04 -26.75
CA PHE A 377 -1.98 11.58 -25.47
C PHE A 377 -3.51 11.59 -25.51
N ALA A 378 -4.13 12.65 -26.05
CA ALA A 378 -5.58 12.72 -26.19
C ALA A 378 -6.17 11.64 -27.12
N ARG A 379 -5.45 11.29 -28.20
CA ARG A 379 -5.84 10.20 -29.10
C ARG A 379 -5.82 8.86 -28.39
N ASP A 380 -4.76 8.56 -27.65
CA ASP A 380 -4.59 7.27 -26.98
C ASP A 380 -5.62 7.11 -25.84
N VAL A 381 -5.89 8.18 -25.08
CA VAL A 381 -6.95 8.21 -24.05
C VAL A 381 -8.36 7.94 -24.63
N LYS A 382 -8.64 8.34 -25.87
CA LYS A 382 -9.94 8.14 -26.52
C LYS A 382 -10.33 6.66 -26.66
N GLY A 383 -9.35 5.74 -26.69
CA GLY A 383 -9.59 4.30 -26.79
C GLY A 383 -10.05 3.64 -25.48
N ILE A 384 -9.73 4.24 -24.33
CA ILE A 384 -9.92 3.63 -23.00
C ILE A 384 -11.36 3.17 -22.73
N PRO A 385 -12.42 3.96 -23.02
CA PRO A 385 -13.79 3.49 -22.78
C PRO A 385 -14.15 2.20 -23.53
N ALA A 386 -13.69 2.08 -24.78
CA ALA A 386 -13.92 0.88 -25.59
C ALA A 386 -13.12 -0.32 -25.07
N ALA A 387 -11.93 -0.08 -24.51
CA ALA A 387 -11.09 -1.09 -23.87
C ALA A 387 -11.80 -1.69 -22.64
N TYR A 388 -12.35 -0.85 -21.76
CA TYR A 388 -13.14 -1.28 -20.61
C TYR A 388 -14.36 -2.10 -21.01
N LYS A 389 -15.07 -1.68 -22.06
CA LYS A 389 -16.20 -2.45 -22.59
C LYS A 389 -15.77 -3.86 -23.03
N ARG A 390 -14.66 -3.99 -23.76
CA ARG A 390 -14.12 -5.31 -24.15
C ARG A 390 -13.74 -6.15 -22.93
N PHE A 391 -13.01 -5.54 -21.98
CA PHE A 391 -12.64 -6.21 -20.74
C PHE A 391 -13.87 -6.71 -19.97
N SER A 392 -14.97 -5.94 -19.91
CA SER A 392 -16.22 -6.36 -19.27
C SER A 392 -16.84 -7.63 -19.85
N HIS A 393 -16.77 -7.80 -21.16
CA HIS A 393 -17.24 -9.02 -21.81
C HIS A 393 -16.37 -10.23 -21.45
N GLU A 394 -15.06 -10.04 -21.29
CA GLU A 394 -14.11 -11.11 -20.99
C GLU A 394 -14.21 -11.64 -19.57
N ILE A 395 -14.59 -10.79 -18.62
CA ILE A 395 -14.82 -11.18 -17.22
C ILE A 395 -16.31 -11.37 -16.88
N ALA A 396 -17.19 -11.38 -17.89
CA ALA A 396 -18.62 -11.54 -17.68
C ALA A 396 -18.94 -12.80 -16.88
N GLY A 397 -19.70 -12.65 -15.79
CA GLY A 397 -20.09 -13.74 -14.89
C GLY A 397 -18.99 -14.21 -13.92
N LEU A 398 -17.75 -13.75 -14.07
CA LEU A 398 -16.61 -14.19 -13.24
C LEU A 398 -16.63 -13.58 -11.84
N ALA A 399 -17.05 -12.32 -11.73
CA ALA A 399 -17.10 -11.57 -10.48
C ALA A 399 -18.49 -11.00 -10.19
N ASN A 400 -18.82 -10.84 -8.90
CA ASN A 400 -20.01 -10.12 -8.45
C ASN A 400 -19.83 -8.61 -8.60
N ARG A 401 -18.62 -8.11 -8.33
CA ARG A 401 -18.28 -6.70 -8.36
C ARG A 401 -16.92 -6.49 -9.02
N VAL A 402 -16.77 -5.35 -9.68
CA VAL A 402 -15.50 -4.92 -10.29
C VAL A 402 -15.28 -3.47 -9.90
N LEU A 403 -14.23 -3.24 -9.12
CA LEU A 403 -13.86 -1.95 -8.58
C LEU A 403 -12.62 -1.45 -9.31
N VAL A 404 -12.72 -0.28 -9.93
CA VAL A 404 -11.61 0.38 -10.60
C VAL A 404 -11.23 1.62 -9.80
N PHE A 405 -10.04 1.62 -9.20
CA PHE A 405 -9.59 2.73 -8.37
C PHE A 405 -8.85 3.81 -9.16
N GLU A 406 -9.05 5.05 -8.71
CA GLU A 406 -8.48 6.26 -9.30
C GLU A 406 -6.95 6.33 -9.11
N TYR A 407 -6.23 6.86 -10.11
CA TYR A 407 -4.81 7.10 -9.97
C TYR A 407 -4.53 8.28 -9.03
N PRO A 408 -3.48 8.20 -8.18
CA PRO A 408 -3.10 9.27 -7.28
C PRO A 408 -2.55 10.50 -8.01
N ASN A 409 -2.52 11.67 -7.36
CA ASN A 409 -1.85 12.87 -7.86
C ASN A 409 -0.37 12.90 -7.40
N PRO A 410 0.60 12.69 -8.30
CA PRO A 410 2.00 12.74 -7.91
C PRO A 410 2.64 14.14 -7.97
N PHE A 411 1.95 15.16 -8.46
CA PHE A 411 2.56 16.41 -8.92
C PHE A 411 2.55 17.54 -7.88
N THR A 412 2.35 17.24 -6.60
CA THR A 412 2.20 18.25 -5.54
C THR A 412 3.29 18.20 -4.47
N ASN A 413 3.52 19.34 -3.82
CA ASN A 413 4.32 19.48 -2.61
C ASN A 413 3.44 19.43 -1.34
N ASP A 414 4.04 19.66 -0.17
CA ASP A 414 3.38 19.66 1.16
C ASP A 414 2.12 20.54 1.25
N ASN A 415 2.10 21.64 0.50
CA ASN A 415 1.00 22.60 0.51
C ASN A 415 -0.07 22.28 -0.55
N GLY A 416 0.04 21.12 -1.22
CA GLY A 416 -0.82 20.76 -2.34
C GLY A 416 -0.59 21.60 -3.60
N GLN A 417 0.50 22.38 -3.66
CA GLN A 417 0.84 23.19 -4.82
C GLN A 417 1.63 22.36 -5.83
N THR A 418 1.46 22.68 -7.11
CA THR A 418 2.20 22.03 -8.21
C THR A 418 3.71 22.15 -8.02
N CYS A 419 4.41 21.04 -8.22
CA CYS A 419 5.86 20.94 -8.27
C CYS A 419 6.47 21.98 -9.21
N ASP A 420 7.53 22.66 -8.76
CA ASP A 420 8.30 23.60 -9.59
C ASP A 420 9.28 22.86 -10.52
N ASP A 421 9.93 21.82 -10.01
CA ASP A 421 10.89 20.97 -10.72
C ASP A 421 10.61 19.49 -10.34
N LEU A 422 9.69 18.82 -11.05
CA LEU A 422 9.36 17.41 -10.83
C LEU A 422 10.44 16.50 -11.45
N LEU A 423 10.77 15.36 -10.82
CA LEU A 423 11.80 14.42 -11.30
C LEU A 423 13.22 15.01 -11.35
N GLU A 424 13.50 16.09 -10.61
CA GLU A 424 14.81 16.77 -10.58
C GLU A 424 15.98 15.88 -10.15
N ASP A 425 15.68 14.78 -9.47
CA ASP A 425 16.61 13.77 -8.96
C ASP A 425 16.88 12.64 -9.97
N VAL A 426 16.33 12.74 -11.20
CA VAL A 426 16.71 11.89 -12.34
C VAL A 426 18.03 12.36 -12.93
N ILE A 427 19.06 11.51 -12.85
CA ILE A 427 20.38 11.78 -13.42
C ILE A 427 20.37 11.47 -14.92
N SER A 428 20.76 12.45 -15.75
CA SER A 428 20.86 12.27 -17.20
C SER A 428 21.96 11.26 -17.57
N PRO A 429 21.71 10.32 -18.49
CA PRO A 429 22.76 9.46 -19.04
C PRO A 429 23.68 10.19 -20.04
N LEU A 430 23.37 11.44 -20.42
CA LEU A 430 24.12 12.21 -21.42
C LEU A 430 25.27 13.02 -20.78
N PRO A 431 26.50 12.96 -21.34
CA PRO A 431 27.63 13.72 -20.80
C PRO A 431 27.39 15.24 -20.92
N GLY A 432 27.44 15.94 -19.78
CA GLY A 432 27.36 17.41 -19.71
C GLY A 432 25.99 18.01 -19.34
N GLN A 433 24.95 17.19 -19.11
CA GLN A 433 23.65 17.64 -18.59
C GLN A 433 23.45 17.21 -17.14
N LEU A 434 23.31 18.19 -16.24
CA LEU A 434 22.99 17.98 -14.84
C LEU A 434 21.53 18.40 -14.60
N ALA A 435 20.67 17.40 -14.34
CA ALA A 435 19.22 17.43 -14.09
C ALA A 435 18.29 17.47 -15.32
N LEU A 436 17.56 16.37 -15.52
CA LEU A 436 16.32 16.31 -16.32
C LEU A 436 15.16 16.50 -15.32
N SER A 437 14.23 17.40 -15.59
CA SER A 437 13.05 17.61 -14.73
C SER A 437 11.84 17.98 -15.60
N MET A 438 10.63 17.97 -15.05
CA MET A 438 9.49 18.67 -15.63
C MET A 438 9.32 20.01 -14.92
N THR A 439 9.13 21.08 -15.68
CA THR A 439 8.93 22.44 -15.15
C THR A 439 7.57 22.52 -14.47
N LYS A 440 7.37 23.60 -13.70
CA LYS A 440 6.05 23.97 -13.19
C LYS A 440 4.99 24.04 -14.30
N TYR A 441 5.33 24.58 -15.47
CA TYR A 441 4.40 24.67 -16.60
C TYR A 441 3.98 23.27 -17.10
N GLU A 442 4.93 22.36 -17.29
CA GLU A 442 4.67 20.99 -17.75
C GLU A 442 3.92 20.17 -16.68
N SER A 443 4.29 20.33 -15.41
CA SER A 443 3.59 19.72 -14.27
C SER A 443 2.18 20.28 -14.09
N THR A 444 1.97 21.57 -14.41
CA THR A 444 0.63 22.20 -14.41
C THR A 444 -0.20 21.67 -15.57
N TRP A 445 0.40 21.51 -16.76
CA TRP A 445 -0.29 20.89 -17.89
C TRP A 445 -0.69 19.44 -17.59
N ALA A 446 0.19 18.64 -16.98
CA ALA A 446 -0.13 17.28 -16.57
C ALA A 446 -1.36 17.26 -15.63
N GLN A 447 -1.36 18.10 -14.59
CA GLN A 447 -2.47 18.16 -13.61
C GLN A 447 -3.77 18.77 -14.14
N SER A 448 -3.69 19.79 -14.99
CA SER A 448 -4.88 20.54 -15.44
C SER A 448 -5.49 20.01 -16.73
N TYR A 449 -4.74 19.21 -17.49
CA TYR A 449 -5.18 18.66 -18.77
C TYR A 449 -5.04 17.14 -18.84
N ALA A 450 -3.84 16.59 -18.66
CA ALA A 450 -3.59 15.17 -18.91
C ALA A 450 -4.31 14.25 -17.91
N GLU A 451 -4.17 14.50 -16.60
CA GLU A 451 -4.84 13.71 -15.55
C GLU A 451 -6.38 13.80 -15.63
N PRO A 452 -7.00 15.00 -15.76
CA PRO A 452 -8.45 15.08 -15.92
C PRO A 452 -8.95 14.37 -17.17
N LEU A 453 -8.23 14.47 -18.29
CA LEU A 453 -8.60 13.80 -19.54
C LEU A 453 -8.58 12.27 -19.37
N LEU A 454 -7.51 11.73 -18.77
CA LEU A 454 -7.37 10.31 -18.46
C LEU A 454 -8.46 9.83 -17.50
N HIS A 455 -8.64 10.51 -16.36
CA HIS A 455 -9.62 10.13 -15.34
C HIS A 455 -11.05 10.17 -15.87
N ASN A 456 -11.39 11.15 -16.71
CA ASN A 456 -12.72 11.22 -17.32
C ASN A 456 -12.96 10.06 -18.29
N ALA A 457 -11.95 9.66 -19.08
CA ALA A 457 -12.06 8.52 -19.97
C ALA A 457 -12.18 7.19 -19.20
N ILE A 458 -11.41 7.02 -18.11
CA ILE A 458 -11.53 5.85 -17.23
C ILE A 458 -12.92 5.81 -16.61
N ARG A 459 -13.40 6.90 -15.99
CA ARG A 459 -14.74 6.96 -15.39
C ARG A 459 -15.84 6.65 -16.40
N ALA A 460 -15.72 7.15 -17.63
CA ALA A 460 -16.64 6.82 -18.71
C ALA A 460 -16.60 5.32 -19.04
N GLY A 461 -15.41 4.75 -19.23
CA GLY A 461 -15.24 3.32 -19.49
C GLY A 461 -15.76 2.42 -18.37
N VAL A 462 -15.45 2.75 -17.13
CA VAL A 462 -15.91 2.04 -15.92
C VAL A 462 -17.44 2.07 -15.84
N ARG A 463 -18.07 3.24 -16.02
CA ARG A 463 -19.53 3.36 -16.05
C ARG A 463 -20.15 2.55 -17.18
N ASP A 464 -19.62 2.66 -18.39
CA ASP A 464 -20.16 1.98 -19.57
C ASP A 464 -19.98 0.45 -19.49
N ALA A 465 -18.98 -0.02 -18.74
CA ALA A 465 -18.75 -1.43 -18.41
C ALA A 465 -19.61 -1.95 -17.24
N GLY A 466 -20.37 -1.08 -16.56
CA GLY A 466 -21.16 -1.45 -15.39
C GLY A 466 -20.32 -1.74 -14.13
N PHE A 467 -19.12 -1.17 -14.06
CA PHE A 467 -18.20 -1.32 -12.94
C PHE A 467 -18.33 -0.17 -11.94
N GLU A 468 -17.70 -0.33 -10.78
CA GLU A 468 -17.67 0.66 -9.70
C GLU A 468 -16.37 1.47 -9.75
N PHE A 469 -16.47 2.80 -9.72
CA PHE A 469 -15.31 3.68 -9.66
C PHE A 469 -14.98 4.04 -8.21
N VAL A 470 -13.76 3.76 -7.76
CA VAL A 470 -13.25 4.15 -6.44
C VAL A 470 -12.48 5.46 -6.57
N GLY A 471 -13.21 6.57 -6.41
CA GLY A 471 -12.67 7.94 -6.55
C GLY A 471 -12.25 8.60 -5.24
N GLY A 472 -11.65 9.78 -5.34
CA GLY A 472 -11.18 10.59 -4.22
C GLY A 472 -9.69 10.41 -3.90
N VAL A 473 -9.06 9.40 -4.50
CA VAL A 473 -7.63 9.09 -4.33
C VAL A 473 -6.77 10.25 -4.83
N TRP A 474 -7.08 10.80 -6.02
CA TRP A 474 -6.30 11.89 -6.60
C TRP A 474 -6.25 13.11 -5.68
N ASN A 475 -7.40 13.46 -5.10
CA ASN A 475 -7.52 14.59 -4.19
C ASN A 475 -6.80 14.33 -2.86
N ALA A 476 -6.87 13.10 -2.34
CA ALA A 476 -6.22 12.73 -1.08
C ALA A 476 -4.70 12.79 -1.16
N PHE A 477 -4.12 12.61 -2.36
CA PHE A 477 -2.69 12.75 -2.57
C PHE A 477 -2.20 14.20 -2.68
N ARG A 478 -3.10 15.20 -2.66
CA ARG A 478 -2.68 16.61 -2.58
C ARG A 478 -2.01 16.88 -1.24
N GLY A 479 -0.78 17.39 -1.25
CA GLY A 479 0.04 17.51 -0.04
C GLY A 479 1.03 16.36 0.15
N HIS A 480 0.85 15.28 -0.61
CA HIS A 480 1.58 14.03 -0.46
C HIS A 480 2.29 13.59 -1.76
N GLY A 481 2.38 14.47 -2.75
CA GLY A 481 2.99 14.19 -4.05
C GLY A 481 4.52 14.05 -4.00
N TYR A 482 5.13 13.95 -5.17
CA TYR A 482 6.56 13.71 -5.37
C TYR A 482 7.46 14.75 -4.68
N CYS A 483 7.03 16.02 -4.72
CA CYS A 483 7.76 17.16 -4.18
C CYS A 483 7.44 17.43 -2.73
N ALA A 484 6.65 16.57 -2.08
CA ALA A 484 6.43 16.63 -0.65
C ALA A 484 7.70 16.24 0.12
N SER A 485 7.82 16.75 1.34
CA SER A 485 8.84 16.39 2.31
C SER A 485 8.70 14.94 2.74
N ASP A 486 9.79 14.33 3.22
CA ASP A 486 9.80 12.91 3.61
C ASP A 486 8.72 12.58 4.65
N ALA A 487 8.35 13.54 5.51
CA ALA A 487 7.32 13.36 6.52
C ALA A 487 5.88 13.27 5.95
N GLN A 488 5.65 13.81 4.74
CA GLN A 488 4.33 13.85 4.11
C GLN A 488 4.28 13.05 2.81
N ARG A 489 5.40 12.69 2.22
CA ARG A 489 5.43 12.11 0.87
C ARG A 489 4.80 10.71 0.81
N TRP A 490 3.88 10.53 -0.12
CA TRP A 490 3.27 9.24 -0.48
C TRP A 490 3.75 8.71 -1.83
N VAL A 491 4.63 9.43 -2.51
CA VAL A 491 5.09 9.13 -3.86
C VAL A 491 6.59 8.91 -3.88
N ARG A 492 7.02 7.82 -4.51
CA ARG A 492 8.41 7.39 -4.58
C ARG A 492 9.22 8.26 -5.56
N ARG A 493 10.37 8.74 -5.11
CA ARG A 493 11.34 9.50 -5.90
C ARG A 493 12.24 8.60 -6.75
N ALA A 494 12.90 9.17 -7.76
CA ALA A 494 13.76 8.41 -8.66
C ALA A 494 15.00 7.89 -7.94
N THR A 495 15.61 8.70 -7.07
CA THR A 495 16.74 8.27 -6.24
C THR A 495 16.35 7.18 -5.25
N GLU A 496 15.15 7.24 -4.68
CA GLU A 496 14.65 6.22 -3.77
C GLU A 496 14.39 4.91 -4.51
N SER A 497 13.75 4.98 -5.66
CA SER A 497 13.55 3.85 -6.56
C SER A 497 14.86 3.17 -6.94
N SER A 498 15.88 3.96 -7.30
CA SER A 498 17.21 3.43 -7.61
C SER A 498 17.91 2.83 -6.41
N ALA A 499 17.79 3.44 -5.22
CA ALA A 499 18.37 2.89 -4.00
C ALA A 499 17.76 1.54 -3.62
N ILE A 500 16.45 1.38 -3.81
CA ILE A 500 15.71 0.17 -3.44
C ILE A 500 15.98 -0.99 -4.42
N GLN A 501 16.28 -0.73 -5.69
CA GLN A 501 16.43 -1.77 -6.74
C GLN A 501 17.83 -2.40 -6.85
N GLY A 502 18.78 -1.97 -6.03
CA GLY A 502 20.11 -2.58 -5.94
C GLY A 502 21.23 -1.78 -6.63
N PRO A 503 22.45 -2.36 -6.70
CA PRO A 503 23.72 -1.63 -6.76
C PRO A 503 24.02 -0.92 -8.08
N THR A 504 23.09 -0.93 -9.04
CA THR A 504 23.28 -0.20 -10.28
C THR A 504 22.92 1.28 -10.17
N LEU A 505 22.31 1.75 -9.06
CA LEU A 505 22.03 3.12 -8.53
C LEU A 505 21.62 4.26 -9.50
N HIS A 506 21.75 4.04 -10.80
CA HIS A 506 21.66 4.99 -11.90
C HIS A 506 21.05 4.35 -13.16
N LYS A 507 20.92 3.01 -13.23
CA LYS A 507 20.36 2.31 -14.42
C LYS A 507 18.88 1.95 -14.28
N ASN A 508 18.39 1.68 -13.07
CA ASN A 508 17.01 1.25 -12.84
C ASN A 508 16.30 2.21 -11.87
N THR A 509 15.25 2.87 -12.36
CA THR A 509 14.40 3.83 -11.62
C THR A 509 12.95 3.34 -11.60
N LYS A 510 12.69 2.02 -11.63
CA LYS A 510 11.31 1.50 -11.66
C LYS A 510 10.57 1.93 -10.38
N GLY A 511 9.26 2.08 -10.42
CA GLY A 511 8.50 2.63 -9.29
C GLY A 511 8.70 4.13 -9.04
N THR A 512 9.52 4.84 -9.83
CA THR A 512 9.52 6.31 -9.79
C THR A 512 8.10 6.79 -10.05
N ILE A 513 7.67 7.83 -9.33
CA ILE A 513 6.33 8.42 -9.40
C ILE A 513 5.17 7.49 -8.95
N HIS A 514 5.47 6.27 -8.50
CA HIS A 514 4.47 5.38 -7.92
C HIS A 514 4.30 5.65 -6.43
N PRO A 515 3.20 5.21 -5.80
CA PRO A 515 3.08 5.28 -4.35
C PRO A 515 4.22 4.54 -3.63
N ASN A 516 4.68 5.12 -2.52
CA ASN A 516 5.45 4.39 -1.52
C ASN A 516 4.50 3.57 -0.63
N PHE A 517 5.02 2.95 0.43
CA PHE A 517 4.18 2.18 1.36
C PHE A 517 3.04 3.03 1.94
N ALA A 518 3.34 4.24 2.43
CA ALA A 518 2.33 5.13 2.99
C ALA A 518 1.24 5.50 1.98
N GLY A 519 1.61 5.72 0.71
CA GLY A 519 0.67 6.00 -0.36
C GLY A 519 -0.21 4.80 -0.72
N TYR A 520 0.33 3.60 -0.86
CA TYR A 520 -0.49 2.42 -1.13
C TYR A 520 -1.40 2.04 0.03
N HIS A 521 -0.88 2.23 1.24
CA HIS A 521 -1.65 2.07 2.45
C HIS A 521 -2.81 3.08 2.48
N ALA A 522 -2.57 4.36 2.17
CA ALA A 522 -3.63 5.34 2.06
C ALA A 522 -4.67 4.97 0.99
N LEU A 523 -4.22 4.52 -0.19
CA LEU A 523 -5.08 4.08 -1.29
C LEU A 523 -5.95 2.87 -0.88
N SER A 524 -5.38 1.91 -0.14
CA SER A 524 -6.08 0.68 0.28
C SER A 524 -7.39 0.96 1.03
N THR A 525 -7.45 2.06 1.78
CA THR A 525 -8.62 2.42 2.58
C THR A 525 -9.82 2.83 1.72
N PHE A 526 -9.59 3.43 0.55
CA PHE A 526 -10.64 3.74 -0.41
C PHE A 526 -11.25 2.45 -0.96
N ILE A 527 -10.40 1.45 -1.21
CA ILE A 527 -10.84 0.11 -1.61
C ILE A 527 -11.63 -0.55 -0.49
N VAL A 528 -11.16 -0.48 0.76
CA VAL A 528 -11.86 -1.02 1.93
C VAL A 528 -13.27 -0.42 2.07
N ARG A 529 -13.39 0.91 1.99
CA ARG A 529 -14.68 1.63 2.04
C ARG A 529 -15.61 1.16 0.93
N ALA A 530 -15.10 1.08 -0.30
CA ALA A 530 -15.89 0.62 -1.44
C ALA A 530 -16.35 -0.83 -1.27
N LEU A 531 -15.46 -1.74 -0.86
CA LEU A 531 -15.79 -3.16 -0.72
C LEU A 531 -16.78 -3.44 0.41
N THR A 532 -16.68 -2.73 1.54
CA THR A 532 -17.52 -2.97 2.71
C THR A 532 -18.87 -2.26 2.65
N SER A 533 -19.08 -1.34 1.69
CA SER A 533 -20.28 -0.48 1.62
C SER A 533 -20.57 0.26 2.93
N ARG A 534 -19.52 0.47 3.73
CA ARG A 534 -19.58 1.16 5.02
C ARG A 534 -18.96 2.54 4.85
N GLU A 535 -19.75 3.58 5.14
CA GLU A 535 -19.19 4.86 5.62
C GLU A 535 -18.40 4.67 6.93
N GLU A 536 -18.50 3.51 7.58
CA GLU A 536 -17.89 3.16 8.86
C GLU A 536 -16.41 2.79 8.76
N SER A 537 -15.58 3.71 8.25
CA SER A 537 -14.33 3.88 8.98
C SER A 537 -14.76 4.46 10.34
N ARG A 538 -14.46 3.73 11.41
CA ARG A 538 -14.71 4.20 12.77
C ARG A 538 -13.57 5.15 13.11
N ARG A 539 -13.91 6.31 13.70
CA ARG A 539 -12.89 7.25 14.15
C ARG A 539 -11.91 6.54 15.10
N PRO A 540 -10.63 6.94 15.09
CA PRO A 540 -9.72 6.57 16.16
C PRO A 540 -10.36 6.82 17.53
N VAL A 541 -10.09 5.93 18.48
CA VAL A 541 -10.47 6.12 19.88
C VAL A 541 -9.29 6.78 20.59
N ALA A 542 -9.42 8.10 20.78
CA ALA A 542 -8.46 8.94 21.47
C ALA A 542 -8.74 8.94 22.99
N VAL A 543 -7.78 8.53 23.82
CA VAL A 543 -7.93 8.39 25.28
C VAL A 543 -7.18 9.52 25.99
N PRO A 544 -7.81 10.27 26.91
CA PRO A 544 -7.13 11.37 27.59
C PRO A 544 -5.86 10.96 28.37
N ASP A 545 -4.83 11.79 28.30
CA ASP A 545 -3.57 11.58 29.02
C ASP A 545 -3.38 12.48 30.23
N THR A 546 -2.52 12.05 31.15
CA THR A 546 -2.06 12.87 32.27
C THR A 546 -0.55 12.75 32.46
N TYR A 547 0.13 13.89 32.55
CA TYR A 547 1.55 13.99 32.86
C TYR A 547 1.81 14.96 34.02
N SER A 548 3.01 14.95 34.56
CA SER A 548 3.45 15.88 35.60
C SER A 548 4.88 16.33 35.38
N THR A 549 5.18 17.58 35.74
CA THR A 549 6.53 18.14 35.77
C THR A 549 6.67 19.07 36.96
N PRO A 550 7.85 19.22 37.57
CA PRO A 550 8.09 20.31 38.50
C PRO A 550 7.97 21.69 37.84
N GLY A 551 7.75 22.72 38.65
CA GLY A 551 7.74 24.11 38.18
C GLY A 551 9.08 24.49 37.53
N ASN A 552 9.04 25.34 36.50
CA ASN A 552 10.22 25.80 35.75
C ASN A 552 11.05 24.69 35.08
N GLN A 553 10.50 23.48 34.94
CA GLN A 553 11.20 22.36 34.31
C GLN A 553 10.53 21.92 33.00
N LEU A 554 11.33 21.83 31.93
CA LEU A 554 10.92 21.27 30.65
C LEU A 554 10.55 19.79 30.79
N LEU A 555 9.34 19.44 30.39
CA LEU A 555 8.89 18.06 30.25
C LEU A 555 9.20 17.57 28.83
N VAL A 556 9.88 16.43 28.73
CA VAL A 556 10.18 15.76 27.45
C VAL A 556 9.57 14.35 27.49
N VAL A 557 8.59 14.10 26.64
CA VAL A 557 7.95 12.78 26.46
C VAL A 557 8.43 12.18 25.15
N LYS A 558 8.89 10.92 25.22
CA LYS A 558 9.49 10.19 24.08
C LYS A 558 8.41 9.66 23.12
N THR A 559 8.84 9.12 22.00
CA THR A 559 8.02 8.50 20.94
C THR A 559 6.95 7.57 21.49
N GLY A 560 5.78 7.58 20.84
CA GLY A 560 4.57 6.94 21.32
C GLY A 560 3.75 7.87 22.22
N GLY A 561 4.39 8.62 23.13
CA GLY A 561 3.80 9.60 24.05
C GLY A 561 2.27 9.53 24.23
N VAL A 562 1.55 10.48 23.63
CA VAL A 562 0.08 10.61 23.73
C VAL A 562 -0.71 9.55 22.95
N LEU A 563 -0.06 8.78 22.08
CA LEU A 563 -0.70 7.75 21.26
C LEU A 563 -0.67 6.36 21.91
N VAL A 564 0.02 6.18 23.05
CA VAL A 564 0.23 4.86 23.68
C VAL A 564 -1.08 4.19 24.12
N ASN A 565 -2.07 4.97 24.50
CA ASN A 565 -3.39 4.54 24.95
C ASN A 565 -4.49 4.72 23.89
N ASP A 566 -4.15 5.24 22.71
CA ASP A 566 -5.07 5.42 21.61
C ASP A 566 -5.17 4.13 20.78
N THR A 567 -6.34 3.89 20.21
CA THR A 567 -6.57 2.71 19.35
C THR A 567 -7.37 3.09 18.13
N ASP A 568 -7.12 2.42 17.02
CA ASP A 568 -8.02 2.48 15.87
C ASP A 568 -8.84 1.19 15.83
N PRO A 569 -10.19 1.25 15.88
CA PRO A 569 -11.01 0.06 15.87
C PRO A 569 -10.88 -0.76 14.57
N ASP A 570 -10.48 -0.14 13.47
CA ASP A 570 -10.34 -0.75 12.15
C ASP A 570 -8.89 -1.16 11.85
N LEU A 571 -7.91 -0.66 12.61
CA LEU A 571 -6.47 -0.96 12.50
C LEU A 571 -5.96 -0.82 11.06
N ILE A 572 -6.57 0.10 10.30
CA ILE A 572 -6.25 0.32 8.89
C ILE A 572 -5.02 1.19 8.76
N ALA A 573 -4.50 1.82 9.83
CA ALA A 573 -3.32 2.70 9.84
C ALA A 573 -2.57 2.80 11.18
N HIS A 574 -1.31 3.25 11.13
CA HIS A 574 -0.63 3.80 12.29
C HIS A 574 -1.25 5.14 12.69
N LEU A 575 -1.70 5.24 13.94
CA LEU A 575 -2.18 6.49 14.51
C LEU A 575 -1.05 7.51 14.56
N ARG A 576 -1.37 8.76 14.20
CA ARG A 576 -0.45 9.90 14.29
C ARG A 576 -1.17 11.12 14.82
N VAL A 577 -0.42 12.03 15.45
CA VAL A 577 -0.93 13.35 15.79
C VAL A 577 -0.88 14.24 14.54
N VAL A 578 -2.00 14.87 14.20
CA VAL A 578 -2.09 15.79 13.04
C VAL A 578 -2.30 17.24 13.45
N ASN A 579 -2.71 17.49 14.69
CA ASN A 579 -2.89 18.84 15.22
C ASN A 579 -2.81 18.85 16.75
N HIS A 580 -2.47 20.00 17.35
CA HIS A 580 -2.55 20.22 18.79
C HIS A 580 -2.83 21.70 19.13
N THR A 581 -3.37 21.95 20.32
CA THR A 581 -3.55 23.30 20.85
C THR A 581 -2.44 23.66 21.82
N GLN A 582 -2.29 24.95 22.13
CA GLN A 582 -1.49 25.37 23.27
C GLN A 582 -2.26 25.15 24.59
N PRO A 583 -1.57 25.09 25.74
CA PRO A 583 -2.21 24.87 27.04
C PRO A 583 -3.18 26.00 27.42
N ASN A 584 -4.36 25.63 27.92
CA ASN A 584 -5.37 26.54 28.42
C ASN A 584 -4.85 27.20 29.72
N GLY A 585 -4.47 28.47 29.63
CA GLY A 585 -3.92 29.22 30.76
C GLY A 585 -3.29 30.57 30.43
N GLY A 586 -2.87 30.81 29.17
CA GLY A 586 -2.46 32.14 28.70
C GLY A 586 -1.26 32.77 29.43
N LYS A 587 -0.51 32.01 30.24
CA LYS A 587 0.61 32.53 31.05
C LYS A 587 2.01 32.31 30.44
N GLY A 588 2.09 31.88 29.18
CA GLY A 588 3.36 31.72 28.45
C GLY A 588 3.93 30.30 28.40
N SER A 589 3.21 29.29 28.92
CA SER A 589 3.56 27.88 28.71
C SER A 589 3.47 27.52 27.22
N LYS A 590 4.36 26.64 26.76
CA LYS A 590 4.38 26.18 25.36
C LYS A 590 4.41 24.66 25.27
N VAL A 591 3.62 24.09 24.36
CA VAL A 591 3.66 22.67 24.01
C VAL A 591 3.93 22.49 22.52
N GLU A 592 4.76 21.52 22.19
CA GLU A 592 5.01 21.07 20.83
C GLU A 592 4.84 19.55 20.77
N VAL A 593 3.83 19.10 20.02
CA VAL A 593 3.51 17.67 19.83
C VAL A 593 3.92 17.26 18.41
N LYS A 594 4.62 16.14 18.28
CA LYS A 594 5.07 15.59 17.00
C LYS A 594 4.11 14.51 16.49
N PRO A 595 4.11 14.22 15.18
CA PRO A 595 3.24 13.18 14.61
C PRO A 595 3.41 11.79 15.24
N ASP A 596 4.60 11.45 15.74
CA ASP A 596 4.91 10.18 16.41
C ASP A 596 4.40 10.09 17.86
N GLY A 597 3.62 11.09 18.32
CA GLY A 597 3.07 11.18 19.66
C GLY A 597 4.06 11.69 20.72
N SER A 598 5.33 11.91 20.38
CA SER A 598 6.27 12.57 21.29
C SER A 598 5.94 14.05 21.46
N PHE A 599 6.24 14.64 22.63
CA PHE A 599 6.02 16.06 22.83
C PHE A 599 6.98 16.68 23.84
N THR A 600 7.12 18.01 23.76
CA THR A 600 7.79 18.82 24.77
C THR A 600 6.81 19.83 25.35
N TYR A 601 6.87 20.05 26.66
CA TYR A 601 6.09 21.08 27.35
C TYR A 601 7.00 21.92 28.24
N ASN A 602 7.00 23.23 27.99
CA ASN A 602 7.72 24.22 28.76
C ASN A 602 6.72 25.01 29.61
N PRO A 603 6.67 24.82 30.95
CA PRO A 603 5.78 25.60 31.80
C PRO A 603 6.19 27.07 31.81
N ALA A 604 5.21 27.96 31.94
CA ALA A 604 5.46 29.37 32.22
C ALA A 604 6.28 29.54 33.52
N THR A 605 7.12 30.57 33.55
CA THR A 605 7.95 30.86 34.72
C THR A 605 7.08 31.05 35.96
N ASN A 606 7.41 30.31 37.02
CA ASN A 606 6.72 30.27 38.30
C ASN A 606 5.25 29.81 38.23
N PHE A 607 4.83 29.19 37.12
CA PHE A 607 3.52 28.58 37.05
C PHE A 607 3.44 27.34 37.95
N LYS A 608 2.36 27.28 38.73
CA LYS A 608 1.97 26.14 39.55
C LYS A 608 0.48 25.89 39.33
N GLY A 609 0.12 24.63 39.16
CA GLY A 609 -1.27 24.25 38.95
C GLY A 609 -1.42 23.24 37.83
N THR A 610 -2.61 23.16 37.25
CA THR A 610 -2.91 22.23 36.16
C THR A 610 -3.22 23.01 34.89
N GLU A 611 -2.56 22.65 33.80
CA GLU A 611 -2.91 23.10 32.45
C GLU A 611 -3.37 21.91 31.61
N SER A 612 -4.05 22.20 30.51
CA SER A 612 -4.46 21.18 29.56
C SER A 612 -4.39 21.68 28.14
N PHE A 613 -4.03 20.80 27.21
CA PHE A 613 -4.09 21.04 25.78
C PHE A 613 -4.84 19.90 25.10
N PHE A 614 -5.29 20.10 23.86
CA PHE A 614 -5.90 19.06 23.04
C PHE A 614 -4.95 18.62 21.95
N TYR A 615 -4.99 17.35 21.57
CA TYR A 615 -4.40 16.87 20.32
C TYR A 615 -5.44 16.13 19.49
N THR A 616 -5.24 16.15 18.19
CA THR A 616 -6.01 15.42 17.20
C THR A 616 -5.20 14.21 16.74
N VAL A 617 -5.69 13.02 17.04
CA VAL A 617 -5.17 11.77 16.48
C VAL A 617 -5.91 11.44 15.19
N SER A 618 -5.16 10.96 14.20
CA SER A 618 -5.71 10.50 12.94
C SER A 618 -5.12 9.14 12.55
N ASP A 619 -5.97 8.32 11.96
CA ASP A 619 -5.62 7.13 11.19
C ASP A 619 -5.28 7.47 9.72
N GLY A 620 -5.17 8.76 9.38
CA GLY A 620 -5.01 9.24 8.01
C GLY A 620 -6.32 9.47 7.26
N PHE A 621 -7.48 9.24 7.89
CA PHE A 621 -8.80 9.32 7.26
C PHE A 621 -9.82 10.07 8.09
N LEU A 622 -9.90 9.69 9.36
CA LEU A 622 -10.76 10.27 10.36
C LEU A 622 -9.90 10.78 11.50
N GLU A 623 -10.52 11.64 12.28
CA GLU A 623 -9.86 12.34 13.36
C GLU A 623 -10.67 12.15 14.64
N ALA A 624 -9.96 12.00 15.74
CA ALA A 624 -10.51 12.12 17.07
C ALA A 624 -9.65 13.09 17.87
N VAL A 625 -10.32 13.88 18.72
CA VAL A 625 -9.68 14.89 19.55
C VAL A 625 -9.80 14.45 21.00
N THR A 626 -8.70 14.52 21.74
CA THR A 626 -8.73 14.28 23.18
C THR A 626 -7.82 15.25 23.93
N LYS A 627 -7.90 15.21 25.26
CA LYS A 627 -7.27 16.17 26.17
C LYS A 627 -6.08 15.55 26.88
N VAL A 628 -4.99 16.30 26.93
CA VAL A 628 -3.84 16.03 27.80
C VAL A 628 -3.87 16.98 28.98
N THR A 629 -3.65 16.45 30.18
CA THR A 629 -3.58 17.23 31.42
C THR A 629 -2.16 17.21 31.97
N ILE A 630 -1.58 18.38 32.26
CA ILE A 630 -0.25 18.50 32.86
C ILE A 630 -0.37 19.12 34.25
N LYS A 631 0.11 18.40 35.27
CA LYS A 631 0.25 18.89 36.64
C LYS A 631 1.63 19.49 36.86
N VAL A 632 1.69 20.79 37.07
CA VAL A 632 2.93 21.52 37.37
C VAL A 632 3.06 21.73 38.88
N GLY A 633 4.05 21.05 39.45
CA GLY A 633 4.38 21.12 40.87
C GLY A 633 5.16 22.37 41.25
N ASP A 634 5.66 22.42 42.48
CA ASP A 634 6.58 23.47 42.91
C ASP A 634 7.90 23.39 42.13
N PRO A 635 8.59 24.53 41.88
CA PRO A 635 9.93 24.51 41.32
C PRO A 635 10.88 23.72 42.23
N VAL A 636 11.70 22.85 41.66
CA VAL A 636 12.73 22.15 42.44
C VAL A 636 13.95 23.05 42.53
N ASN A 637 14.36 23.42 43.75
CA ASN A 637 15.71 23.93 43.97
C ASN A 637 16.69 22.75 43.83
N SER A 638 17.54 22.85 42.82
CA SER A 638 18.52 21.88 42.27
C SER A 638 18.98 20.71 43.16
N GLY A 639 18.78 19.49 42.63
CA GLY A 639 19.41 18.21 42.97
C GLY A 639 19.15 17.17 41.85
N PRO A 640 19.96 16.10 41.71
CA PRO A 640 19.95 15.20 40.54
C PRO A 640 18.60 14.47 40.34
N GLN A 641 18.12 14.44 39.09
CA GLN A 641 16.74 14.06 38.75
C GLN A 641 16.57 12.57 38.43
N THR A 642 15.50 11.96 38.96
CA THR A 642 14.96 10.67 38.53
C THR A 642 14.01 10.84 37.33
N PRO A 643 13.87 9.82 36.44
CA PRO A 643 12.95 9.87 35.30
C PRO A 643 11.48 10.02 35.73
N PRO A 644 10.63 10.71 34.93
CA PRO A 644 9.22 10.90 35.23
C PRO A 644 8.44 9.57 35.24
N THR A 645 7.50 9.45 36.18
CA THR A 645 6.62 8.28 36.33
C THR A 645 5.40 8.42 35.41
N ILE A 646 5.17 7.44 34.55
CA ILE A 646 3.94 7.31 33.75
C ILE A 646 2.85 6.70 34.64
N SER A 647 1.75 7.42 34.86
CA SER A 647 0.58 6.87 35.55
C SER A 647 -0.59 6.78 34.58
N THR A 648 -0.80 5.60 34.01
CA THR A 648 -1.98 5.30 33.20
C THR A 648 -3.13 4.93 34.13
N THR A 649 -4.12 5.81 34.28
CA THR A 649 -5.38 5.44 34.94
C THR A 649 -6.24 4.73 33.91
N ARG A 650 -6.34 3.39 33.97
CA ARG A 650 -7.41 2.67 33.29
C ARG A 650 -8.73 3.03 33.97
N PRO A 651 -9.71 3.63 33.29
CA PRO A 651 -11.07 3.64 33.82
C PRO A 651 -11.58 2.19 33.72
N ILE A 652 -11.80 1.56 34.86
CA ILE A 652 -12.65 0.36 34.95
C ILE A 652 -14.07 0.86 34.67
N ILE A 653 -14.50 0.80 33.41
CA ILE A 653 -15.91 1.01 33.09
C ILE A 653 -16.65 -0.27 33.47
N LEU A 654 -17.15 -0.31 34.70
CA LEU A 654 -18.30 -1.14 35.07
C LEU A 654 -19.50 -0.65 34.26
N LYS A 655 -19.74 -1.20 33.06
CA LYS A 655 -21.02 -1.03 32.36
C LYS A 655 -22.06 -1.90 33.06
N LYS A 656 -22.99 -1.24 33.76
CA LYS A 656 -24.25 -1.84 34.19
C LYS A 656 -25.12 -2.10 32.95
N LEU A 657 -25.36 -3.41 32.75
CA LEU A 657 -26.40 -4.15 32.03
C LEU A 657 -26.71 -3.76 30.59
#